data_AF-A0A328KHS7-F1
#
_entry.id   AF-A0A328KHS7-F1
#
_cell.length_a   1.000
_cell.length_b   1.000
_cell.length_c   1.000
_cell.angle_alpha   90.00
_cell.angle_beta   90.00
_cell.angle_gamma   90.00
#
_symmetry.space_group_name_H-M   'P 1'
#
loop_
_entity.id
_entity.type
_entity.pdbx_description
1 polymer ?
#
loop_
_entity_poly.entity_id
_entity_poly.type
_entity_poly.pdbx_seq_one_letter_code
_entity_poly.pdbx_strand_id
1 'polypeptide(L)'
;MTRFSIPILDKKYKDHTVANPVNNIENENLPFNAHDVHVQPIRKLAITIQVLNEKTKEVVETITGKAESGSIRMDATSSTRRTGNLTMTVDPDLFPEPGSLMWFGNIIKVYAGLDDLTQVGQTKVNFLLGTFWIDEGSYGISENSNTLSFTLSDKMTKYDETELESPIRIPMNTPIHEAIKLVMEDVGETEFGRIEEMPREMTVPKKLEFGAGDKVIEIIHELRDMYMDCICGYNVDGQFEFRRVGVQHASDIPEAKWRFDTHANDRADLTLSFEESYRLKDIRNRLIVYGGKNEATGQTPSAEVRITDPKSPFNVDAIGERKKVMVESELQTDAQCSAWAKYHAWKMSNFNEKANITTVPIYMLDGNDVIEIKHPHKRENYLYMVDGFELGLGVESTMSISAHRIYFVTLEYGAKVALVANYFEKGIKNWGWLSLAEERIKAGYNISGSGRNTLTVRFVEDELGGVQASVTSYSTTKSQTLLVDLADFANLKPEDPSGDSGRSTGDYADRVLGHEMFHAVVNDYLGHAKSTQLPLWFDEGMAELVHGAKERFRATYPQMSLPAKKEAMIKRAEQLLDGAWTGDNADYTTGYMIVSAIYHLQSRAQWDDMFQRLKEQRTISINFLTKLLSFMNMEEPELKKLVLNKMREMNLWEKLSDPNEVDTGSIAGLYFLNFTGQALDADSVFNNSEATTDSIGFKIKIEK
;
A
#
# COMPACT_ATOMS: atom_id res chain seq x y z
N MET A 1 33.20 59.26 -17.57
CA MET A 1 32.95 57.83 -17.88
C MET A 1 31.49 57.54 -17.57
N THR A 2 30.67 57.62 -18.61
CA THR A 2 29.22 57.40 -18.56
C THR A 2 28.98 55.90 -18.37
N ARG A 3 28.32 55.52 -17.27
CA ARG A 3 27.78 54.17 -17.11
C ARG A 3 26.64 54.02 -18.13
N PHE A 4 26.81 53.12 -19.10
CA PHE A 4 25.72 52.71 -19.96
C PHE A 4 24.72 51.91 -19.11
N SER A 5 23.59 52.53 -18.80
CA SER A 5 22.40 51.81 -18.35
C SER A 5 21.86 51.05 -19.55
N ILE A 6 21.91 49.72 -19.50
CA ILE A 6 21.20 48.86 -20.47
C ILE A 6 19.71 49.15 -20.28
N PRO A 7 18.98 49.56 -21.32
CA PRO A 7 17.54 49.71 -21.22
C PRO A 7 16.95 48.30 -21.08
N ILE A 8 16.40 47.97 -19.91
CA ILE A 8 15.47 46.86 -19.76
C ILE A 8 14.23 47.29 -20.54
N LEU A 9 14.15 46.86 -21.81
CA LEU A 9 12.90 46.88 -22.55
C LEU A 9 11.96 45.93 -21.80
N ASP A 10 10.97 46.47 -21.09
CA ASP A 10 9.81 45.72 -20.60
C ASP A 10 9.09 45.15 -21.84
N LYS A 11 9.54 43.99 -22.32
CA LYS A 11 8.82 43.20 -23.31
C LYS A 11 7.53 42.76 -22.62
N LYS A 12 6.41 43.39 -22.99
CA LYS A 12 5.07 42.98 -22.53
C LYS A 12 4.66 41.72 -23.28
N TYR A 13 5.02 40.58 -22.73
CA TYR A 13 4.54 39.29 -23.17
C TYR A 13 3.05 39.13 -22.86
N LYS A 14 2.35 38.28 -23.63
CA LYS A 14 0.91 38.09 -23.52
C LYS A 14 0.61 36.95 -22.55
N ASP A 15 0.05 37.28 -21.39
CA ASP A 15 -0.54 36.29 -20.49
C ASP A 15 -1.81 35.71 -21.12
N HIS A 16 -1.67 34.53 -21.71
CA HIS A 16 -2.75 33.76 -22.30
C HIS A 16 -2.73 32.35 -21.76
N THR A 17 -3.54 32.10 -20.73
CA THR A 17 -3.76 30.75 -20.23
C THR A 17 -4.31 29.84 -21.33
N VAL A 18 -3.81 28.61 -21.38
CA VAL A 18 -4.28 27.60 -22.35
C VAL A 18 -5.72 27.21 -22.01
N ALA A 19 -6.62 27.31 -22.98
CA ALA A 19 -8.03 26.94 -22.80
C ALA A 19 -8.21 25.41 -22.76
N ASN A 20 -9.17 24.92 -21.98
CA ASN A 20 -9.50 23.49 -21.82
C ASN A 20 -8.27 22.57 -21.62
N PRO A 21 -7.38 22.87 -20.65
CA PRO A 21 -6.19 22.06 -20.43
C PRO A 21 -6.55 20.75 -19.71
N VAL A 22 -5.94 19.65 -20.12
CA VAL A 22 -5.92 18.37 -19.43
C VAL A 22 -4.56 18.25 -18.75
N ASN A 23 -4.47 18.78 -17.53
CA ASN A 23 -3.23 18.79 -16.72
C ASN A 23 -3.11 17.57 -15.79
N ASN A 24 -4.19 16.81 -15.61
CA ASN A 24 -4.16 15.52 -14.93
C ASN A 24 -4.64 14.47 -15.93
N ILE A 25 -3.77 13.51 -16.24
CA ILE A 25 -4.04 12.45 -17.20
C ILE A 25 -4.34 11.11 -16.53
N GLU A 26 -4.55 11.05 -15.21
CA GLU A 26 -5.08 9.86 -14.54
C GLU A 26 -6.47 9.49 -15.08
N ASN A 27 -6.78 8.19 -15.16
CA ASN A 27 -7.98 7.68 -15.82
C ASN A 27 -9.28 8.34 -15.32
N GLU A 28 -9.40 8.53 -14.02
CA GLU A 28 -10.54 9.15 -13.35
C GLU A 28 -10.72 10.65 -13.62
N ASN A 29 -9.67 11.32 -14.11
CA ASN A 29 -9.62 12.76 -14.34
C ASN A 29 -9.68 13.15 -15.82
N LEU A 30 -9.63 12.16 -16.74
CA LEU A 30 -9.73 12.43 -18.17
C LEU A 30 -11.12 13.00 -18.54
N PRO A 31 -11.18 14.02 -19.42
CA PRO A 31 -12.47 14.53 -19.88
C PRO A 31 -13.19 13.46 -20.71
N PHE A 32 -14.53 13.49 -20.71
CA PHE A 32 -15.36 12.48 -21.36
C PHE A 32 -15.04 12.26 -22.84
N ASN A 33 -14.58 13.30 -23.54
CA ASN A 33 -14.23 13.29 -24.95
C ASN A 33 -12.74 12.99 -25.20
N ALA A 34 -11.93 12.72 -24.18
CA ALA A 34 -10.49 12.49 -24.33
C ALA A 34 -10.19 11.38 -25.34
N HIS A 35 -10.93 10.28 -25.27
CA HIS A 35 -10.81 9.18 -26.21
C HIS A 35 -11.28 9.56 -27.63
N ASP A 36 -12.44 10.20 -27.73
CA ASP A 36 -13.07 10.56 -29.00
C ASP A 36 -12.20 11.47 -29.86
N VAL A 37 -11.54 12.46 -29.25
CA VAL A 37 -10.65 13.38 -30.00
C VAL A 37 -9.42 12.68 -30.58
N HIS A 38 -9.02 11.53 -30.04
CA HIS A 38 -7.94 10.73 -30.61
C HIS A 38 -8.46 9.83 -31.75
N VAL A 39 -9.58 9.15 -31.58
CA VAL A 39 -10.05 8.19 -32.61
C VAL A 39 -10.77 8.85 -33.80
N GLN A 40 -10.95 10.17 -33.78
CA GLN A 40 -11.59 10.89 -34.88
C GLN A 40 -10.79 10.80 -36.21
N PRO A 41 -11.46 10.81 -37.38
CA PRO A 41 -10.80 10.62 -38.67
C PRO A 41 -9.79 11.70 -39.07
N ILE A 42 -9.91 12.92 -38.54
CA ILE A 42 -9.06 14.06 -38.86
C ILE A 42 -8.60 14.70 -37.55
N ARG A 43 -7.29 14.72 -37.30
CA ARG A 43 -6.71 15.39 -36.13
C ARG A 43 -6.11 16.73 -36.51
N LYS A 44 -6.71 17.82 -36.05
CA LYS A 44 -6.12 19.15 -36.14
C LYS A 44 -5.22 19.36 -34.94
N LEU A 45 -3.94 19.06 -35.11
CA LEU A 45 -2.93 19.17 -34.05
C LEU A 45 -2.43 20.62 -33.92
N ALA A 46 -2.33 21.09 -32.68
CA ALA A 46 -1.64 22.33 -32.35
C ALA A 46 -0.72 22.12 -31.14
N ILE A 47 0.59 22.32 -31.33
CA ILE A 47 1.55 22.35 -30.23
C ILE A 47 1.60 23.75 -29.65
N THR A 48 1.40 23.84 -28.33
CA THR A 48 1.41 25.08 -27.58
C THR A 48 2.44 24.99 -26.46
N ILE A 49 3.31 25.99 -26.36
CA ILE A 49 4.36 26.07 -25.36
C ILE A 49 4.00 27.25 -24.45
N GLN A 50 3.66 26.96 -23.20
CA GLN A 50 3.39 27.98 -22.21
C GLN A 50 4.64 28.18 -21.35
N VAL A 51 5.13 29.42 -21.27
CA VAL A 51 6.30 29.80 -20.49
C VAL A 51 5.81 30.46 -19.21
N LEU A 52 6.24 29.95 -18.06
CA LEU A 52 5.87 30.46 -16.75
C LEU A 52 7.11 30.92 -16.01
N ASN A 53 6.97 31.95 -15.18
CA ASN A 53 8.02 32.31 -14.25
C ASN A 53 8.13 31.21 -13.19
N GLU A 54 9.34 30.72 -12.96
CA GLU A 54 9.58 29.60 -12.06
C GLU A 54 9.16 29.90 -10.62
N LYS A 55 9.35 31.13 -10.16
CA LYS A 55 9.11 31.55 -8.77
C LYS A 55 7.66 31.93 -8.53
N THR A 56 7.09 32.77 -9.39
CA THR A 56 5.71 33.27 -9.20
C THR A 56 4.66 32.33 -9.78
N LYS A 57 5.05 31.40 -10.67
CA LYS A 57 4.16 30.53 -11.44
C LYS A 57 3.21 31.29 -12.37
N GLU A 58 3.41 32.59 -12.53
CA GLU A 58 2.62 33.40 -13.46
C GLU A 58 3.04 33.08 -14.90
N VAL A 59 2.05 33.06 -15.79
CA VAL A 59 2.28 32.86 -17.21
C VAL A 59 2.97 34.10 -17.76
N VAL A 60 4.14 33.89 -18.34
CA VAL A 60 4.90 34.95 -19.01
C VAL A 60 4.40 35.09 -20.44
N GLU A 61 4.37 34.00 -21.20
CA GLU A 61 3.97 33.99 -22.61
C GLU A 61 3.41 32.62 -23.01
N THR A 62 2.58 32.61 -24.06
CA THR A 62 2.10 31.38 -24.70
C THR A 62 2.46 31.37 -26.17
N ILE A 63 3.41 30.51 -26.53
CA ILE A 63 4.00 30.40 -27.86
C ILE A 63 3.23 29.34 -28.67
N THR A 64 2.81 29.72 -29.88
CA THR A 64 2.21 28.81 -30.87
C THR A 64 2.81 29.04 -32.25
N GLY A 65 2.96 27.97 -33.04
CA GLY A 65 3.43 28.04 -34.43
C GLY A 65 4.91 28.41 -34.64
N LYS A 66 5.74 28.37 -33.58
CA LYS A 66 7.19 28.64 -33.63
C LYS A 66 8.07 27.39 -33.50
N ALA A 67 7.52 26.29 -32.99
CA ALA A 67 8.20 25.00 -32.95
C ALA A 67 8.10 24.33 -34.31
N GLU A 68 9.24 23.93 -34.87
CA GLU A 68 9.35 23.25 -36.17
C GLU A 68 9.28 21.73 -36.01
N SER A 69 9.90 21.22 -34.95
CA SER A 69 9.90 19.80 -34.58
C SER A 69 10.30 19.64 -33.12
N GLY A 70 10.21 18.41 -32.62
CA GLY A 70 10.63 18.05 -31.28
C GLY A 70 10.09 16.69 -30.89
N SER A 71 10.51 16.21 -29.73
CA SER A 71 9.93 15.02 -29.12
C SER A 71 9.84 15.17 -27.61
N ILE A 72 8.89 14.46 -27.01
CA ILE A 72 8.79 14.24 -25.58
C ILE A 72 8.98 12.75 -25.33
N ARG A 73 9.84 12.41 -24.38
CA ARG A 73 10.10 11.05 -23.94
C ARG A 73 9.65 10.89 -22.50
N MET A 74 9.02 9.76 -22.21
CA MET A 74 8.73 9.30 -20.86
C MET A 74 9.41 7.95 -20.65
N ASP A 75 10.14 7.80 -19.55
CA ASP A 75 10.77 6.55 -19.12
C ASP A 75 10.45 6.31 -17.63
N ALA A 76 9.59 5.33 -17.35
CA ALA A 76 9.14 5.01 -16.00
C ALA A 76 10.26 4.43 -15.11
N THR A 77 11.37 4.01 -15.72
CA THR A 77 12.51 3.39 -15.03
C THR A 77 13.60 4.39 -14.63
N SER A 78 13.52 5.61 -15.14
CA SER A 78 14.45 6.70 -14.83
C SER A 78 13.99 7.52 -13.62
N SER A 79 14.94 8.11 -12.88
CA SER A 79 14.62 9.12 -11.86
C SER A 79 14.01 10.37 -12.50
N THR A 80 14.71 10.90 -13.51
CA THR A 80 14.22 11.94 -14.41
C THR A 80 13.38 11.26 -15.48
N ARG A 81 12.07 11.22 -15.25
CA ARG A 81 11.13 10.38 -16.00
C ARG A 81 10.77 10.99 -17.34
N ARG A 82 10.65 12.31 -17.40
CA ARG A 82 10.30 13.01 -18.63
C ARG A 82 11.43 13.88 -19.11
N THR A 83 11.73 13.73 -20.39
CA THR A 83 12.67 14.59 -21.12
C THR A 83 12.06 15.00 -22.44
N GLY A 84 12.61 16.04 -23.04
CA GLY A 84 12.13 16.51 -24.33
C GLY A 84 13.19 17.26 -25.10
N ASN A 85 12.92 17.47 -26.37
CA ASN A 85 13.64 18.42 -27.19
C ASN A 85 12.67 19.24 -28.04
N LEU A 86 13.04 20.49 -28.27
CA LEU A 86 12.31 21.41 -29.13
C LEU A 86 13.29 22.02 -30.12
N THR A 87 12.94 21.99 -31.40
CA THR A 87 13.60 22.77 -32.44
C THR A 87 12.64 23.86 -32.89
N MET A 88 13.08 25.11 -32.80
CA MET A 88 12.26 26.29 -33.00
C MET A 88 12.91 27.21 -34.05
N THR A 89 12.06 27.94 -34.77
CA THR A 89 12.53 29.02 -35.63
C THR A 89 13.18 30.10 -34.77
N VAL A 90 14.28 30.68 -35.27
CA VAL A 90 15.02 31.72 -34.55
C VAL A 90 14.14 32.95 -34.36
N ASP A 91 13.94 33.32 -33.10
CA ASP A 91 13.20 34.49 -32.66
C ASP A 91 14.00 35.18 -31.54
N PRO A 92 14.21 36.51 -31.58
CA PRO A 92 14.92 37.23 -30.52
C PRO A 92 14.35 37.02 -29.12
N ASP A 93 13.05 36.75 -28.98
CA ASP A 93 12.43 36.51 -27.67
C ASP A 93 12.72 35.09 -27.13
N LEU A 94 13.13 34.17 -28.01
CA LEU A 94 13.48 32.78 -27.69
C LEU A 94 14.99 32.54 -27.64
N PHE A 95 15.80 33.50 -28.09
CA PHE A 95 17.26 33.34 -28.11
C PHE A 95 17.78 33.22 -26.67
N PRO A 96 18.62 32.22 -26.34
CA PRO A 96 19.02 31.95 -24.96
C PRO A 96 19.97 33.05 -24.44
N GLU A 97 19.38 34.13 -23.94
CA GLU A 97 20.05 35.26 -23.31
C GLU A 97 19.26 35.76 -22.08
N PRO A 98 19.91 36.50 -21.16
CA PRO A 98 19.24 37.04 -19.97
C PRO A 98 17.95 37.82 -20.29
N GLY A 99 16.83 37.35 -19.74
CA GLY A 99 15.51 37.98 -19.91
C GLY A 99 14.70 37.50 -21.11
N SER A 100 15.24 36.56 -21.90
CA SER A 100 14.47 35.85 -22.93
C SER A 100 13.53 34.81 -22.32
N LEU A 101 12.58 34.32 -23.13
CA LEU A 101 11.60 33.30 -22.72
C LEU A 101 12.27 31.94 -22.47
N MET A 102 13.28 31.58 -23.27
CA MET A 102 14.00 30.32 -23.20
C MET A 102 15.31 30.49 -22.39
N TRP A 103 15.16 30.87 -21.12
CA TRP A 103 16.28 31.17 -20.22
C TRP A 103 16.01 30.71 -18.79
N PHE A 104 17.05 30.69 -17.96
CA PHE A 104 16.93 30.31 -16.55
C PHE A 104 15.89 31.18 -15.82
N GLY A 105 15.21 30.58 -14.84
CA GLY A 105 14.13 31.24 -14.08
C GLY A 105 12.76 31.15 -14.73
N ASN A 106 12.65 30.51 -15.90
CA ASN A 106 11.39 30.14 -16.53
C ASN A 106 11.24 28.62 -16.56
N ILE A 107 9.99 28.16 -16.54
CA ILE A 107 9.60 26.76 -16.75
C ILE A 107 8.64 26.69 -17.92
N ILE A 108 8.61 25.54 -18.59
CA ILE A 108 7.85 25.38 -19.83
C ILE A 108 6.83 24.27 -19.67
N LYS A 109 5.57 24.55 -19.96
CA LYS A 109 4.54 23.54 -20.16
C LYS A 109 4.31 23.31 -21.66
N VAL A 110 4.40 22.06 -22.09
CA VAL A 110 4.18 21.69 -23.50
C VAL A 110 2.84 20.99 -23.65
N TYR A 111 1.98 21.53 -24.49
CA TYR A 111 0.64 21.02 -24.75
C TYR A 111 0.49 20.49 -26.17
N ALA A 112 -0.20 19.35 -26.33
CA ALA A 112 -0.74 18.89 -27.60
C ALA A 112 -2.26 19.11 -27.62
N GLY A 113 -2.70 20.01 -28.49
CA GLY A 113 -4.11 20.34 -28.68
C GLY A 113 -4.74 19.59 -29.84
N LEU A 114 -5.90 18.98 -29.60
CA LEU A 114 -6.76 18.37 -30.62
C LEU A 114 -8.12 19.06 -30.64
N ASP A 115 -8.56 19.51 -31.82
CA ASP A 115 -9.91 20.05 -31.99
C ASP A 115 -10.94 18.91 -31.90
N ASP A 116 -11.94 19.06 -31.01
CA ASP A 116 -13.05 18.12 -30.89
C ASP A 116 -14.06 18.31 -32.02
N LEU A 117 -14.02 17.42 -33.01
CA LEU A 117 -14.92 17.49 -34.17
C LEU A 117 -16.36 17.05 -33.87
N THR A 118 -16.62 16.49 -32.69
CA THR A 118 -17.96 16.06 -32.27
C THR A 118 -18.80 17.20 -31.72
N GLN A 119 -18.16 18.30 -31.29
CA GLN A 119 -18.83 19.46 -30.70
C GLN A 119 -19.07 20.60 -31.68
N VAL A 120 -20.21 21.28 -31.50
CA VAL A 120 -20.53 22.52 -32.21
C VAL A 120 -19.56 23.61 -31.76
N GLY A 121 -18.68 24.07 -32.66
CA GLY A 121 -17.66 25.08 -32.37
C GLY A 121 -16.22 24.55 -32.36
N GLN A 122 -16.01 23.22 -32.47
CA GLN A 122 -14.69 22.58 -32.56
C GLN A 122 -13.74 23.03 -31.45
N THR A 123 -14.20 22.92 -30.20
CA THR A 123 -13.42 23.28 -29.02
C THR A 123 -12.17 22.40 -28.93
N LYS A 124 -11.02 23.02 -28.69
CA LYS A 124 -9.76 22.32 -28.54
C LYS A 124 -9.65 21.70 -27.16
N VAL A 125 -9.15 20.47 -27.08
CA VAL A 125 -8.74 19.79 -25.86
C VAL A 125 -7.21 19.78 -25.83
N ASN A 126 -6.60 20.42 -24.84
CA ASN A 126 -5.14 20.58 -24.76
C ASN A 126 -4.54 19.64 -23.71
N PHE A 127 -3.92 18.55 -24.15
CA PHE A 127 -3.25 17.59 -23.26
C PHE A 127 -1.87 18.11 -22.85
N LEU A 128 -1.62 18.21 -21.55
CA LEU A 128 -0.31 18.55 -21.03
C LEU A 128 0.63 17.35 -21.18
N LEU A 129 1.68 17.51 -21.98
CA LEU A 129 2.70 16.48 -22.20
C LEU A 129 3.77 16.47 -21.11
N GLY A 130 3.94 17.61 -20.43
CA GLY A 130 4.83 17.76 -19.29
C GLY A 130 5.14 19.21 -18.96
N THR A 131 5.59 19.41 -17.72
CA THR A 131 6.21 20.64 -17.21
C THR A 131 7.72 20.42 -17.13
N PHE A 132 8.49 21.30 -17.77
CA PHE A 132 9.91 21.10 -18.00
C PHE A 132 10.76 22.30 -17.57
N TRP A 133 11.99 21.98 -17.18
CA TRP A 133 13.09 22.91 -17.07
C TRP A 133 13.94 22.81 -18.34
N ILE A 134 14.58 23.93 -18.68
CA ILE A 134 15.46 24.02 -19.84
C ILE A 134 16.86 23.61 -19.38
N ASP A 135 17.41 22.55 -19.97
CA ASP A 135 18.74 22.04 -19.63
C ASP A 135 19.81 22.74 -20.46
N GLU A 136 19.70 22.62 -21.79
CA GLU A 136 20.66 23.19 -22.73
C GLU A 136 19.93 23.88 -23.88
N GLY A 137 20.54 24.96 -24.40
CA GLY A 137 20.07 25.69 -25.57
C GLY A 137 21.21 25.86 -26.56
N SER A 138 20.94 25.67 -27.85
CA SER A 138 21.91 25.85 -28.93
C SER A 138 21.32 26.60 -30.11
N TYR A 139 22.18 27.32 -30.82
CA TYR A 139 21.84 28.02 -32.05
C TYR A 139 22.65 27.41 -33.20
N GLY A 140 21.95 26.99 -34.25
CA GLY A 140 22.55 26.37 -35.42
C GLY A 140 22.15 27.07 -36.71
N ILE A 141 23.13 27.35 -37.56
CA ILE A 141 22.91 27.84 -38.91
C ILE A 141 23.61 26.93 -39.93
N SER A 142 22.89 26.55 -40.97
CA SER A 142 23.40 25.81 -42.13
C SER A 142 22.95 26.50 -43.42
N GLU A 143 23.36 25.99 -44.58
CA GLU A 143 22.89 26.52 -45.87
C GLU A 143 21.36 26.52 -46.02
N ASN A 144 20.67 25.60 -45.31
CA ASN A 144 19.23 25.36 -45.47
C ASN A 144 18.42 25.50 -44.17
N SER A 145 19.06 25.77 -43.03
CA SER A 145 18.36 25.85 -41.74
C SER A 145 18.93 26.95 -40.85
N ASN A 146 18.06 27.54 -40.04
CA ASN A 146 18.43 28.53 -39.03
C ASN A 146 17.52 28.33 -37.81
N THR A 147 18.01 27.61 -36.80
CA THR A 147 17.17 27.05 -35.73
C THR A 147 17.76 27.26 -34.34
N LEU A 148 16.89 27.35 -33.35
CA LEU A 148 17.20 27.20 -31.94
C LEU A 148 16.79 25.79 -31.50
N SER A 149 17.65 25.10 -30.76
CA SER A 149 17.37 23.77 -30.24
C SER A 149 17.55 23.73 -28.73
N PHE A 150 16.57 23.17 -28.03
CA PHE A 150 16.54 23.09 -26.58
C PHE A 150 16.33 21.66 -26.12
N THR A 151 17.05 21.25 -25.08
CA THR A 151 16.78 20.03 -24.31
C THR A 151 16.06 20.38 -23.03
N LEU A 152 15.15 19.49 -22.64
CA LEU A 152 14.22 19.69 -21.56
C LEU A 152 14.22 18.47 -20.64
N SER A 153 14.07 18.70 -19.34
CA SER A 153 13.89 17.65 -18.34
C SER A 153 12.85 18.04 -17.29
N ASP A 154 12.25 17.04 -16.65
CA ASP A 154 11.39 17.30 -15.50
C ASP A 154 12.20 17.80 -14.29
N LYS A 155 11.48 18.21 -13.25
CA LYS A 155 12.08 18.85 -12.07
C LYS A 155 13.08 17.96 -11.32
N MET A 156 13.06 16.64 -11.52
CA MET A 156 13.98 15.72 -10.82
C MET A 156 15.44 16.08 -11.08
N THR A 157 15.76 16.58 -12.29
CA THR A 157 17.11 17.02 -12.71
C THR A 157 17.79 17.94 -11.69
N LYS A 158 17.01 18.74 -10.94
CA LYS A 158 17.56 19.68 -9.97
C LYS A 158 18.22 18.98 -8.81
N TYR A 159 17.76 17.79 -8.45
CA TYR A 159 18.23 17.06 -7.28
C TYR A 159 19.40 16.13 -7.60
N ASP A 160 19.73 15.91 -8.88
CA ASP A 160 20.83 15.02 -9.31
C ASP A 160 22.22 15.48 -8.78
N GLU A 161 22.42 16.79 -8.69
CA GLU A 161 23.67 17.41 -8.20
C GLU A 161 23.44 18.31 -6.96
N THR A 162 22.22 18.32 -6.39
CA THR A 162 21.97 19.07 -5.15
C THR A 162 22.51 18.30 -3.96
N GLU A 163 23.37 18.97 -3.18
CA GLU A 163 23.94 18.47 -1.93
C GLU A 163 23.21 19.06 -0.73
N LEU A 164 23.15 18.31 0.37
CA LEU A 164 22.61 18.80 1.63
C LEU A 164 23.47 19.91 2.24
N GLU A 165 22.85 21.05 2.58
CA GLU A 165 23.49 22.12 3.36
C GLU A 165 23.53 21.81 4.87
N SER A 166 22.59 20.99 5.35
CA SER A 166 22.43 20.61 6.76
C SER A 166 22.08 19.11 6.87
N PRO A 167 22.53 18.43 7.94
CA PRO A 167 22.28 17.01 8.07
C PRO A 167 20.80 16.70 8.28
N ILE A 168 20.29 15.70 7.56
CA ILE A 168 18.93 15.16 7.72
C ILE A 168 18.99 13.92 8.61
N ARG A 169 18.05 13.83 9.57
CA ARG A 169 17.90 12.65 10.44
C ARG A 169 16.46 12.19 10.43
N ILE A 170 16.23 10.98 9.96
CA ILE A 170 14.90 10.36 9.93
C ILE A 170 14.84 9.30 11.03
N PRO A 171 13.96 9.46 12.04
CA PRO A 171 13.80 8.47 13.09
C PRO A 171 13.38 7.10 12.54
N MET A 172 13.73 6.05 13.27
CA MET A 172 13.15 4.73 13.05
C MET A 172 11.63 4.80 13.30
N ASN A 173 10.87 3.97 12.57
CA ASN A 173 9.41 3.86 12.59
C ASN A 173 8.65 5.07 12.04
N THR A 174 9.32 6.02 11.37
CA THR A 174 8.62 7.07 10.62
C THR A 174 7.93 6.47 9.39
N PRO A 175 6.63 6.69 9.16
CA PRO A 175 5.95 6.23 7.94
C PRO A 175 6.65 6.73 6.69
N ILE A 176 6.84 5.87 5.69
CA ILE A 176 7.76 6.23 4.60
C ILE A 176 7.24 7.35 3.70
N HIS A 177 5.92 7.42 3.51
CA HIS A 177 5.28 8.50 2.76
C HIS A 177 5.42 9.85 3.47
N GLU A 178 5.44 9.86 4.81
CA GLU A 178 5.74 11.07 5.59
C GLU A 178 7.22 11.42 5.50
N ALA A 179 8.12 10.43 5.62
CA ALA A 179 9.56 10.64 5.54
C ALA A 179 9.97 11.28 4.22
N ILE A 180 9.53 10.74 3.08
CA ILE A 180 9.89 11.27 1.77
C ILE A 180 9.29 12.66 1.55
N LYS A 181 8.06 12.90 1.99
CA LYS A 181 7.43 14.21 1.91
C LYS A 181 8.21 15.26 2.69
N LEU A 182 8.57 14.96 3.94
CA LEU A 182 9.34 15.86 4.80
C LEU A 182 10.73 16.17 4.22
N VAL A 183 11.41 15.17 3.65
CA VAL A 183 12.69 15.38 2.95
C VAL A 183 12.51 16.33 1.77
N MET A 184 11.48 16.10 0.94
CA MET A 184 11.21 16.97 -0.20
C MET A 184 10.88 18.41 0.23
N GLU A 185 10.09 18.59 1.29
CA GLU A 185 9.80 19.92 1.87
C GLU A 185 11.07 20.61 2.38
N ASP A 186 11.97 19.88 3.04
CA ASP A 186 13.24 20.40 3.57
C ASP A 186 14.17 20.89 2.45
N VAL A 187 14.24 20.16 1.33
CA VAL A 187 15.02 20.56 0.14
C VAL A 187 14.30 21.60 -0.74
N GLY A 188 13.18 22.17 -0.26
CA GLY A 188 12.48 23.29 -0.87
C GLY A 188 11.44 22.91 -1.93
N GLU A 189 10.98 21.65 -1.99
CA GLU A 189 9.80 21.29 -2.77
C GLU A 189 8.52 21.80 -2.10
N THR A 190 7.63 22.36 -2.90
CA THR A 190 6.35 22.92 -2.45
C THR A 190 5.16 22.39 -3.23
N GLU A 191 5.40 21.72 -4.37
CA GLU A 191 4.37 21.24 -5.29
C GLU A 191 4.29 19.71 -5.20
N PHE A 192 3.23 19.24 -4.51
CA PHE A 192 2.99 17.82 -4.31
C PHE A 192 1.71 17.40 -5.05
N GLY A 193 1.81 16.31 -5.81
CA GLY A 193 0.68 15.63 -6.43
C GLY A 193 0.15 14.55 -5.47
N ARG A 194 -0.09 13.34 -5.98
CA ARG A 194 -0.50 12.21 -5.15
C ARG A 194 0.65 11.71 -4.26
N ILE A 195 0.53 11.96 -2.95
CA ILE A 195 1.29 11.29 -1.90
C ILE A 195 0.36 10.27 -1.25
N GLU A 196 0.49 9.01 -1.64
CA GLU A 196 -0.34 7.92 -1.12
C GLU A 196 0.06 7.60 0.32
N GLU A 197 -0.93 7.48 1.21
CA GLU A 197 -0.73 7.01 2.58
C GLU A 197 -0.38 5.53 2.54
N MET A 198 0.78 5.18 3.10
CA MET A 198 1.24 3.79 3.14
C MET A 198 0.65 3.07 4.36
N PRO A 199 0.42 1.74 4.27
CA PRO A 199 0.09 0.90 5.41
C PRO A 199 1.02 1.11 6.61
N ARG A 200 0.51 0.85 7.83
CA ARG A 200 1.19 1.19 9.10
C ARG A 200 2.51 0.45 9.29
N GLU A 201 2.68 -0.68 8.64
CA GLU A 201 3.88 -1.50 8.61
C GLU A 201 5.00 -0.90 7.75
N MET A 202 4.68 -0.01 6.80
CA MET A 202 5.65 0.58 5.88
C MET A 202 6.31 1.83 6.48
N THR A 203 7.24 1.58 7.40
CA THR A 203 7.99 2.61 8.12
C THR A 203 9.50 2.52 7.89
N VAL A 204 10.24 3.54 8.27
CA VAL A 204 11.70 3.57 8.17
C VAL A 204 12.31 2.59 9.18
N PRO A 205 12.93 1.46 8.76
CA PRO A 205 13.27 0.34 9.64
C PRO A 205 14.54 0.59 10.47
N LYS A 206 15.36 1.56 10.06
CA LYS A 206 16.57 1.99 10.77
C LYS A 206 16.58 3.50 10.81
N LYS A 207 17.18 4.08 11.84
CA LYS A 207 17.46 5.52 11.83
C LYS A 207 18.31 5.86 10.60
N LEU A 208 17.86 6.78 9.77
CA LEU A 208 18.64 7.29 8.64
C LEU A 208 19.30 8.60 9.04
N GLU A 209 20.59 8.73 8.74
CA GLU A 209 21.37 9.95 8.98
C GLU A 209 22.18 10.27 7.73
N PHE A 210 21.93 11.43 7.15
CA PHE A 210 22.66 11.98 6.02
C PHE A 210 23.43 13.22 6.48
N GLY A 211 24.68 13.32 6.07
CA GLY A 211 25.59 14.42 6.37
C GLY A 211 25.43 15.60 5.42
N ALA A 212 26.03 16.73 5.79
CA ALA A 212 26.21 17.84 4.85
C ALA A 212 27.14 17.41 3.71
N GLY A 213 26.77 17.71 2.46
CA GLY A 213 27.46 17.26 1.25
C GLY A 213 26.92 15.99 0.62
N ASP A 214 26.05 15.22 1.31
CA ASP A 214 25.39 14.05 0.71
C ASP A 214 24.38 14.49 -0.35
N LYS A 215 24.18 13.69 -1.41
CA LYS A 215 23.30 14.08 -2.51
C LYS A 215 21.84 13.82 -2.16
N VAL A 216 20.97 14.79 -2.45
CA VAL A 216 19.52 14.67 -2.21
C VAL A 216 18.92 13.47 -2.97
N ILE A 217 19.38 13.20 -4.19
CA ILE A 217 18.89 12.07 -4.99
C ILE A 217 19.16 10.71 -4.33
N GLU A 218 20.23 10.59 -3.54
CA GLU A 218 20.55 9.35 -2.82
C GLU A 218 19.53 9.10 -1.69
N ILE A 219 19.09 10.15 -1.00
CA ILE A 219 18.04 10.07 0.03
C ILE A 219 16.70 9.65 -0.59
N ILE A 220 16.36 10.24 -1.74
CA ILE A 220 15.14 9.90 -2.47
C ILE A 220 15.18 8.43 -2.88
N HIS A 221 16.32 7.95 -3.38
CA HIS A 221 16.50 6.54 -3.75
C HIS A 221 16.43 5.62 -2.53
N GLU A 222 17.10 5.96 -1.42
CA GLU A 222 17.07 5.13 -0.20
C GLU A 222 15.65 5.01 0.37
N LEU A 223 14.87 6.10 0.38
CA LEU A 223 13.47 6.05 0.79
C LEU A 223 12.59 5.31 -0.23
N ARG A 224 12.71 5.59 -1.53
CA ARG A 224 11.93 4.88 -2.56
C ARG A 224 12.18 3.37 -2.53
N ASP A 225 13.45 2.97 -2.47
CA ASP A 225 13.87 1.58 -2.63
C ASP A 225 13.72 0.76 -1.34
N MET A 226 13.41 1.41 -0.22
CA MET A 226 13.10 0.75 1.06
C MET A 226 11.88 -0.17 0.95
N TYR A 227 10.89 0.23 0.14
CA TYR A 227 9.74 -0.59 -0.17
C TYR A 227 9.53 -0.73 -1.67
N MET A 228 9.50 -1.98 -2.06
CA MET A 228 9.60 -2.47 -3.42
C MET A 228 8.47 -2.06 -4.38
N ASP A 229 7.29 -1.75 -3.87
CA ASP A 229 6.14 -1.32 -4.66
C ASP A 229 6.00 0.21 -4.71
N CYS A 230 6.82 0.95 -3.97
CA CYS A 230 6.83 2.40 -3.97
C CYS A 230 7.55 2.95 -5.21
N ILE A 231 6.93 3.96 -5.81
CA ILE A 231 7.51 4.74 -6.89
C ILE A 231 7.40 6.22 -6.56
N CYS A 232 8.39 6.98 -7.02
CA CYS A 232 8.40 8.44 -6.90
C CYS A 232 8.84 9.13 -8.18
N GLY A 233 8.42 10.37 -8.39
CA GLY A 233 8.80 11.19 -9.52
C GLY A 233 7.84 12.36 -9.73
N TYR A 234 8.02 13.11 -10.81
CA TYR A 234 7.16 14.23 -11.15
C TYR A 234 6.07 13.82 -12.14
N ASN A 235 4.83 14.26 -11.89
CA ASN A 235 3.71 14.08 -12.82
C ASN A 235 3.78 15.08 -14.00
N VAL A 236 2.84 14.99 -14.95
CA VAL A 236 2.81 15.89 -16.13
C VAL A 236 2.71 17.37 -15.74
N ASP A 237 2.10 17.70 -14.60
CA ASP A 237 1.95 19.09 -14.16
C ASP A 237 3.19 19.64 -13.43
N GLY A 238 4.17 18.77 -13.13
CA GLY A 238 5.42 19.13 -12.46
C GLY A 238 5.32 19.08 -10.93
N GLN A 239 4.41 18.27 -10.39
CA GLN A 239 4.25 18.04 -8.95
C GLN A 239 4.88 16.71 -8.55
N PHE A 240 5.52 16.67 -7.38
CA PHE A 240 6.16 15.46 -6.86
C PHE A 240 5.12 14.47 -6.33
N GLU A 241 5.26 13.20 -6.71
CA GLU A 241 4.37 12.11 -6.31
C GLU A 241 5.12 10.96 -5.68
N PHE A 242 4.44 10.27 -4.77
CA PHE A 242 4.90 9.05 -4.11
C PHE A 242 3.72 8.10 -3.94
N ARG A 243 3.77 6.93 -4.59
CA ARG A 243 2.64 5.99 -4.60
C ARG A 243 3.08 4.55 -4.83
N ARG A 244 2.15 3.61 -4.67
CA ARG A 244 2.40 2.19 -4.97
C ARG A 244 2.06 1.86 -6.44
N VAL A 245 2.72 0.85 -7.01
CA VAL A 245 2.35 0.31 -8.34
C VAL A 245 1.42 -0.88 -8.19
N GLY A 246 0.15 -0.71 -8.58
CA GLY A 246 -0.93 -1.71 -8.45
C GLY A 246 -0.95 -2.81 -9.52
N VAL A 247 0.18 -3.45 -9.84
CA VAL A 247 0.22 -4.50 -10.89
C VAL A 247 0.59 -5.89 -10.39
N GLN A 248 0.69 -6.09 -9.07
CA GLN A 248 1.12 -7.35 -8.49
C GLN A 248 0.00 -8.42 -8.41
N HIS A 249 -1.27 -8.01 -8.40
CA HIS A 249 -2.40 -8.93 -8.37
C HIS A 249 -3.46 -8.56 -9.41
N ALA A 250 -4.13 -9.58 -9.93
CA ALA A 250 -5.19 -9.40 -10.92
C ALA A 250 -6.36 -8.53 -10.41
N SER A 251 -6.61 -8.51 -9.10
CA SER A 251 -7.65 -7.69 -8.47
C SER A 251 -7.31 -6.21 -8.38
N ASP A 252 -6.03 -5.87 -8.47
CA ASP A 252 -5.52 -4.54 -8.12
C ASP A 252 -5.23 -3.70 -9.37
N ILE A 253 -5.42 -4.29 -10.56
CA ILE A 253 -5.10 -3.65 -11.82
C ILE A 253 -6.11 -2.58 -12.19
N PRO A 254 -5.62 -1.38 -12.57
CA PRO A 254 -6.48 -0.34 -13.12
C PRO A 254 -7.04 -0.77 -14.49
N GLU A 255 -8.19 -0.21 -14.87
CA GLU A 255 -8.72 -0.39 -16.22
C GLU A 255 -7.68 0.04 -17.28
N ALA A 256 -7.57 -0.75 -18.35
CA ALA A 256 -6.69 -0.42 -19.46
C ALA A 256 -7.06 0.95 -20.05
N LYS A 257 -6.10 1.87 -20.02
CA LYS A 257 -6.26 3.26 -20.47
C LYS A 257 -6.40 3.38 -21.99
N TRP A 258 -5.83 2.43 -22.71
CA TRP A 258 -5.98 2.33 -24.15
C TRP A 258 -6.07 0.87 -24.60
N ARG A 259 -6.83 0.61 -25.67
CA ARG A 259 -7.00 -0.71 -26.27
C ARG A 259 -6.59 -0.67 -27.73
N PHE A 260 -5.65 -1.54 -28.12
CA PHE A 260 -5.21 -1.72 -29.50
C PHE A 260 -5.87 -2.98 -30.10
N ASP A 261 -6.64 -2.81 -31.18
CA ASP A 261 -7.26 -3.92 -31.92
C ASP A 261 -7.18 -3.69 -33.44
N THR A 262 -6.11 -4.20 -34.05
CA THR A 262 -5.88 -4.11 -35.51
C THR A 262 -6.92 -4.83 -36.37
N HIS A 263 -7.87 -5.55 -35.75
CA HIS A 263 -8.90 -6.32 -36.45
C HIS A 263 -10.30 -5.74 -36.25
N ALA A 264 -10.44 -4.72 -35.41
CA ALA A 264 -11.69 -4.01 -35.27
C ALA A 264 -11.99 -3.23 -36.56
N ASN A 265 -13.23 -3.31 -37.03
CA ASN A 265 -13.70 -2.58 -38.22
C ASN A 265 -14.28 -1.20 -37.87
N ASP A 266 -13.79 -0.58 -36.79
CA ASP A 266 -14.30 0.68 -36.25
C ASP A 266 -13.42 1.90 -36.59
N ARG A 267 -12.25 1.67 -37.23
CA ARG A 267 -11.23 2.69 -37.55
C ARG A 267 -10.66 3.40 -36.30
N ALA A 268 -10.88 2.84 -35.10
CA ALA A 268 -10.38 3.41 -33.86
C ALA A 268 -8.94 3.00 -33.56
N ASP A 269 -8.45 1.93 -34.20
CA ASP A 269 -7.08 1.47 -34.02
C ASP A 269 -6.07 2.42 -34.66
N LEU A 270 -5.10 2.85 -33.86
CA LEU A 270 -4.06 3.79 -34.21
C LEU A 270 -2.71 3.12 -34.49
N THR A 271 -2.67 1.79 -34.39
CA THR A 271 -1.46 1.00 -34.59
C THR A 271 -0.93 1.14 -36.01
N LEU A 272 0.33 1.55 -36.15
CA LEU A 272 1.07 1.60 -37.42
C LEU A 272 2.00 0.40 -37.57
N SER A 273 2.65 0.00 -36.47
CA SER A 273 3.42 -1.24 -36.40
C SER A 273 3.39 -1.83 -35.00
N PHE A 274 3.58 -3.14 -34.93
CA PHE A 274 3.65 -3.90 -33.70
C PHE A 274 4.79 -4.91 -33.79
N GLU A 275 5.70 -4.84 -32.82
CA GLU A 275 6.83 -5.75 -32.69
C GLU A 275 6.85 -6.35 -31.29
N GLU A 276 7.12 -7.65 -31.20
CA GLU A 276 7.36 -8.34 -29.93
C GLU A 276 8.80 -8.84 -29.87
N SER A 277 9.40 -8.72 -28.70
CA SER A 277 10.69 -9.30 -28.40
C SER A 277 10.62 -10.18 -27.16
N TYR A 278 11.31 -11.31 -27.22
CA TYR A 278 11.28 -12.35 -26.19
C TYR A 278 12.68 -12.55 -25.63
N ARG A 279 12.93 -12.05 -24.41
CA ARG A 279 14.21 -12.18 -23.71
C ARG A 279 14.25 -13.45 -22.87
N LEU A 280 14.41 -14.60 -23.50
CA LEU A 280 14.31 -15.90 -22.81
C LEU A 280 15.54 -16.25 -21.93
N LYS A 281 16.70 -15.62 -22.20
CA LYS A 281 17.96 -15.95 -21.51
C LYS A 281 17.93 -15.64 -19.99
N ASP A 282 17.19 -14.60 -19.63
CA ASP A 282 17.16 -14.06 -18.25
C ASP A 282 15.97 -14.55 -17.44
N ILE A 283 15.15 -15.44 -18.00
CA ILE A 283 14.02 -16.05 -17.29
C ILE A 283 14.53 -16.77 -16.05
N ARG A 284 13.99 -16.39 -14.89
CA ARG A 284 14.16 -17.07 -13.60
C ARG A 284 12.78 -17.30 -12.98
N ASN A 285 12.58 -18.49 -12.46
CA ASN A 285 11.31 -18.91 -11.86
C ASN A 285 11.46 -19.48 -10.44
N ARG A 286 12.70 -19.43 -9.92
CA ARG A 286 13.03 -19.70 -8.52
C ARG A 286 14.06 -18.68 -8.06
N LEU A 287 13.68 -17.82 -7.12
CA LEU A 287 14.56 -16.80 -6.56
C LEU A 287 14.83 -17.07 -5.10
N ILE A 288 16.09 -16.91 -4.70
CA ILE A 288 16.52 -17.00 -3.32
C ILE A 288 17.25 -15.71 -3.00
N VAL A 289 16.79 -14.99 -2.00
CA VAL A 289 17.42 -13.76 -1.49
C VAL A 289 17.99 -14.06 -0.11
N TYR A 290 19.21 -13.62 0.14
CA TYR A 290 19.82 -13.60 1.47
C TYR A 290 20.12 -12.15 1.85
N GLY A 291 19.76 -11.77 3.08
CA GLY A 291 20.05 -10.45 3.62
C GLY A 291 21.37 -10.38 4.39
N GLY A 292 21.57 -9.28 5.13
CA GLY A 292 22.69 -9.07 6.04
C GLY A 292 22.62 -9.96 7.27
N LYS A 293 23.76 -10.54 7.66
CA LYS A 293 23.84 -11.36 8.87
C LYS A 293 23.71 -10.46 10.10
N ASN A 294 22.72 -10.72 10.93
CA ASN A 294 22.57 -10.06 12.22
C ASN A 294 23.70 -10.52 13.17
N GLU A 295 24.58 -9.61 13.58
CA GLU A 295 25.74 -9.93 14.43
C GLU A 295 25.36 -10.35 15.85
N ALA A 296 24.19 -9.91 16.35
CA ALA A 296 23.70 -10.24 17.69
C ALA A 296 23.07 -11.63 17.77
N THR A 297 22.29 -12.03 16.75
CA THR A 297 21.59 -13.32 16.72
C THR A 297 22.33 -14.39 15.91
N GLY A 298 23.27 -14.00 15.06
CA GLY A 298 23.99 -14.87 14.12
C GLY A 298 23.14 -15.36 12.94
N GLN A 299 21.87 -14.94 12.84
CA GLN A 299 20.94 -15.33 11.79
C GLN A 299 21.13 -14.48 10.53
N THR A 300 20.90 -15.09 9.37
CA THR A 300 20.90 -14.39 8.08
C THR A 300 19.49 -14.50 7.52
N PRO A 301 18.76 -13.38 7.38
CA PRO A 301 17.43 -13.40 6.82
C PRO A 301 17.49 -13.90 5.38
N SER A 302 16.48 -14.63 4.94
CA SER A 302 16.40 -15.17 3.61
C SER A 302 14.97 -15.42 3.18
N ALA A 303 14.71 -15.33 1.88
CA ALA A 303 13.44 -15.71 1.32
C ALA A 303 13.60 -16.51 0.03
N GLU A 304 12.70 -17.45 -0.19
CA GLU A 304 12.59 -18.20 -1.44
C GLU A 304 11.21 -18.00 -2.07
N VAL A 305 11.21 -17.60 -3.33
CA VAL A 305 10.01 -17.39 -4.15
C VAL A 305 10.09 -18.26 -5.39
N ARG A 306 8.99 -18.98 -5.69
CA ARG A 306 8.83 -19.80 -6.89
C ARG A 306 7.62 -19.35 -7.70
N ILE A 307 7.76 -19.43 -9.01
CA ILE A 307 6.67 -19.21 -9.97
C ILE A 307 6.09 -20.59 -10.28
N THR A 308 4.94 -20.91 -9.72
CA THR A 308 4.26 -22.21 -9.96
C THR A 308 2.90 -22.06 -10.63
N ASP A 309 2.38 -20.83 -10.75
CA ASP A 309 1.09 -20.60 -11.39
C ASP A 309 1.08 -21.11 -12.84
N PRO A 310 0.20 -22.06 -13.20
CA PRO A 310 0.11 -22.62 -14.55
C PRO A 310 -0.28 -21.57 -15.61
N LYS A 311 -0.85 -20.42 -15.21
CA LYS A 311 -1.13 -19.30 -16.12
C LYS A 311 0.14 -18.60 -16.59
N SER A 312 1.24 -18.69 -15.84
CA SER A 312 2.52 -18.20 -16.28
C SER A 312 3.22 -19.25 -17.15
N PRO A 313 3.56 -18.97 -18.42
CA PRO A 313 4.30 -19.93 -19.24
C PRO A 313 5.74 -20.16 -18.74
N PHE A 314 6.18 -19.38 -17.75
CA PHE A 314 7.53 -19.44 -17.18
C PHE A 314 7.60 -20.22 -15.86
N ASN A 315 6.50 -20.84 -15.43
CA ASN A 315 6.44 -21.57 -14.17
C ASN A 315 7.40 -22.77 -14.12
N VAL A 316 7.76 -23.18 -12.89
CA VAL A 316 8.72 -24.27 -12.63
C VAL A 316 8.28 -25.59 -13.26
N ASP A 317 6.99 -25.90 -13.26
CA ASP A 317 6.47 -27.15 -13.82
C ASP A 317 6.56 -27.18 -15.35
N ALA A 318 6.39 -26.02 -16.01
CA ALA A 318 6.42 -25.90 -17.45
C ALA A 318 7.84 -25.93 -18.04
N ILE A 319 8.81 -25.26 -17.41
CA ILE A 319 10.16 -25.06 -17.99
C ILE A 319 11.31 -25.55 -17.10
N GLY A 320 11.02 -26.20 -15.97
CA GLY A 320 11.99 -26.65 -14.98
C GLY A 320 12.55 -25.51 -14.12
N GLU A 321 13.28 -25.86 -13.05
CA GLU A 321 13.86 -24.85 -12.14
C GLU A 321 14.99 -24.04 -12.82
N ARG A 322 14.80 -22.73 -12.89
CA ARG A 322 15.78 -21.73 -13.34
C ARG A 322 16.08 -20.78 -12.19
N LYS A 323 17.07 -21.16 -11.37
CA LYS A 323 17.41 -20.49 -10.11
C LYS A 323 18.23 -19.20 -10.29
N LYS A 324 17.95 -18.18 -9.48
CA LYS A 324 18.86 -17.05 -9.23
C LYS A 324 18.95 -16.79 -7.73
N VAL A 325 20.18 -16.73 -7.23
CA VAL A 325 20.49 -16.37 -5.85
C VAL A 325 20.95 -14.91 -5.84
N MET A 326 20.46 -14.14 -4.88
CA MET A 326 20.80 -12.74 -4.64
C MET A 326 21.21 -12.59 -3.18
N VAL A 327 22.20 -11.73 -2.94
CA VAL A 327 22.68 -11.40 -1.61
C VAL A 327 22.65 -9.88 -1.52
N GLU A 328 21.92 -9.36 -0.55
CA GLU A 328 21.80 -7.93 -0.30
C GLU A 328 22.01 -7.66 1.19
N SER A 329 23.19 -7.15 1.56
CA SER A 329 23.56 -7.00 2.98
C SER A 329 22.71 -5.98 3.73
N GLU A 330 22.04 -5.09 3.01
CA GLU A 330 21.17 -4.07 3.60
C GLU A 330 19.82 -4.63 4.07
N LEU A 331 19.35 -5.77 3.53
CA LEU A 331 18.10 -6.39 3.97
C LEU A 331 18.32 -7.08 5.33
N GLN A 332 17.58 -6.65 6.36
CA GLN A 332 17.74 -7.11 7.73
C GLN A 332 16.64 -8.10 8.17
N THR A 333 15.54 -8.24 7.41
CA THR A 333 14.42 -9.12 7.76
C THR A 333 14.02 -10.09 6.63
N ASP A 334 13.37 -11.21 6.99
CA ASP A 334 12.84 -12.19 6.02
C ASP A 334 11.75 -11.56 5.13
N ALA A 335 10.92 -10.68 5.70
CA ALA A 335 9.92 -9.92 4.96
C ALA A 335 10.55 -9.02 3.88
N GLN A 336 11.67 -8.35 4.20
CA GLN A 336 12.43 -7.57 3.22
C GLN A 336 13.03 -8.46 2.13
N CYS A 337 13.58 -9.63 2.50
CA CYS A 337 14.07 -10.62 1.54
C CYS A 337 12.94 -11.15 0.64
N SER A 338 11.76 -11.38 1.20
CA SER A 338 10.56 -11.90 0.52
C SER A 338 10.00 -10.87 -0.45
N ALA A 339 9.89 -9.61 -0.01
CA ALA A 339 9.57 -8.47 -0.86
C ALA A 339 10.55 -8.38 -2.04
N TRP A 340 11.85 -8.38 -1.78
CA TRP A 340 12.88 -8.32 -2.81
C TRP A 340 12.78 -9.50 -3.80
N ALA A 341 12.56 -10.71 -3.27
CA ALA A 341 12.37 -11.91 -4.07
C ALA A 341 11.11 -11.83 -4.95
N LYS A 342 10.00 -11.25 -4.44
CA LYS A 342 8.78 -10.98 -5.22
C LYS A 342 9.06 -10.02 -6.39
N TYR A 343 9.67 -8.86 -6.15
CA TYR A 343 10.01 -7.91 -7.23
C TYR A 343 10.85 -8.55 -8.31
N HIS A 344 11.92 -9.22 -7.91
CA HIS A 344 12.80 -9.83 -8.88
C HIS A 344 12.12 -11.02 -9.56
N ALA A 345 11.17 -11.70 -8.92
CA ALA A 345 10.43 -12.80 -9.55
C ALA A 345 9.55 -12.23 -10.64
N TRP A 346 8.78 -11.18 -10.35
CA TRP A 346 8.04 -10.41 -11.34
C TRP A 346 8.98 -9.87 -12.42
N LYS A 347 10.16 -9.35 -12.05
CA LYS A 347 11.05 -8.73 -13.01
C LYS A 347 11.67 -9.73 -13.99
N MET A 348 12.11 -10.84 -13.45
CA MET A 348 12.81 -11.89 -14.19
C MET A 348 11.84 -12.89 -14.83
N SER A 349 10.53 -12.73 -14.66
CA SER A 349 9.50 -13.49 -15.39
C SER A 349 8.67 -12.63 -16.33
N ASN A 350 8.14 -11.51 -15.86
CA ASN A 350 7.10 -10.74 -16.57
C ASN A 350 7.67 -9.72 -17.55
N PHE A 351 8.87 -9.15 -17.33
CA PHE A 351 9.48 -8.23 -18.31
C PHE A 351 10.24 -8.92 -19.46
N ASN A 352 10.01 -10.21 -19.69
CA ASN A 352 10.72 -10.94 -20.75
C ASN A 352 10.02 -10.84 -22.11
N GLU A 353 8.72 -10.54 -22.13
CA GLU A 353 7.98 -10.25 -23.37
C GLU A 353 7.72 -8.76 -23.41
N LYS A 354 8.38 -8.09 -24.36
CA LYS A 354 8.21 -6.66 -24.61
C LYS A 354 7.50 -6.45 -25.92
N ALA A 355 6.55 -5.52 -25.92
CA ALA A 355 5.92 -5.02 -27.12
C ALA A 355 6.46 -3.60 -27.41
N ASN A 356 6.85 -3.38 -28.66
CA ASN A 356 7.07 -2.04 -29.19
C ASN A 356 5.94 -1.74 -30.18
N ILE A 357 5.25 -0.63 -29.96
CA ILE A 357 4.09 -0.21 -30.76
C ILE A 357 4.43 1.14 -31.35
N THR A 358 4.45 1.22 -32.69
CA THR A 358 4.43 2.54 -33.34
C THR A 358 2.97 2.87 -33.60
N THR A 359 2.51 4.02 -33.10
CA THR A 359 1.12 4.46 -33.19
C THR A 359 1.04 5.90 -33.67
N VAL A 360 -0.11 6.28 -34.23
CA VAL A 360 -0.50 7.69 -34.25
C VAL A 360 -0.57 8.18 -32.79
N PRO A 361 0.00 9.35 -32.43
CA PRO A 361 0.13 9.81 -31.04
C PRO A 361 -1.10 9.67 -30.13
N ILE A 362 -0.89 9.27 -28.89
CA ILE A 362 -1.93 9.20 -27.85
C ILE A 362 -1.49 10.04 -26.65
N TYR A 363 -2.06 11.23 -26.49
CA TYR A 363 -1.58 12.25 -25.56
C TYR A 363 -2.08 12.07 -24.11
N MET A 364 -2.86 11.03 -23.85
CA MET A 364 -3.34 10.68 -22.51
C MET A 364 -2.54 9.55 -21.85
N LEU A 365 -1.61 8.91 -22.56
CA LEU A 365 -0.80 7.82 -22.01
C LEU A 365 0.38 8.36 -21.20
N ASP A 366 0.72 7.63 -20.14
CA ASP A 366 1.86 7.84 -19.26
C ASP A 366 2.59 6.51 -18.98
N GLY A 367 3.78 6.57 -18.38
CA GLY A 367 4.45 5.37 -17.89
C GLY A 367 3.76 4.76 -16.67
N ASN A 368 3.89 3.44 -16.56
CA ASN A 368 3.14 2.58 -15.65
C ASN A 368 1.63 2.50 -15.92
N ASP A 369 1.12 3.14 -16.97
CA ASP A 369 -0.26 2.90 -17.41
C ASP A 369 -0.41 1.49 -17.97
N VAL A 370 -1.61 0.92 -17.80
CA VAL A 370 -1.98 -0.37 -18.37
C VAL A 370 -2.66 -0.15 -19.73
N ILE A 371 -2.21 -0.89 -20.74
CA ILE A 371 -2.83 -0.94 -22.07
C ILE A 371 -3.23 -2.38 -22.39
N GLU A 372 -4.27 -2.54 -23.20
CA GLU A 372 -4.67 -3.84 -23.73
C GLU A 372 -4.30 -3.92 -25.20
N ILE A 373 -3.70 -5.04 -25.60
CA ILE A 373 -3.36 -5.30 -27.00
C ILE A 373 -3.99 -6.62 -27.40
N LYS A 374 -4.83 -6.57 -28.44
CA LYS A 374 -5.27 -7.79 -29.12
C LYS A 374 -4.19 -8.25 -30.08
N HIS A 375 -3.54 -9.36 -29.74
CA HIS A 375 -2.37 -9.83 -30.44
C HIS A 375 -2.65 -10.07 -31.94
N PRO A 376 -1.87 -9.48 -32.87
CA PRO A 376 -2.17 -9.53 -34.31
C PRO A 376 -2.21 -10.94 -34.92
N HIS A 377 -1.40 -11.86 -34.40
CA HIS A 377 -1.41 -13.28 -34.76
C HIS A 377 -2.41 -14.11 -33.94
N LYS A 378 -2.32 -14.10 -32.60
CA LYS A 378 -3.10 -15.00 -31.72
C LYS A 378 -4.58 -14.63 -31.59
N ARG A 379 -4.93 -13.36 -31.86
CA ARG A 379 -6.30 -12.80 -31.75
C ARG A 379 -6.89 -12.81 -30.34
N GLU A 380 -6.05 -12.95 -29.34
CA GLU A 380 -6.37 -12.86 -27.91
C GLU A 380 -5.92 -11.53 -27.34
N ASN A 381 -6.60 -11.07 -26.29
CA ASN A 381 -6.24 -9.85 -25.58
C ASN A 381 -5.19 -10.14 -24.51
N TYR A 382 -4.15 -9.30 -24.46
CA TYR A 382 -3.16 -9.32 -23.40
C TYR A 382 -2.96 -7.93 -22.83
N LEU A 383 -2.70 -7.87 -21.53
CA LEU A 383 -2.40 -6.65 -20.82
C LEU A 383 -0.90 -6.38 -20.84
N TYR A 384 -0.54 -5.12 -21.05
CA TYR A 384 0.82 -4.63 -21.04
C TYR A 384 0.88 -3.40 -20.12
N MET A 385 1.99 -3.23 -19.41
CA MET A 385 2.28 -2.00 -18.68
C MET A 385 3.33 -1.21 -19.45
N VAL A 386 3.08 0.09 -19.61
CA VAL A 386 3.94 1.00 -20.36
C VAL A 386 5.24 1.22 -19.59
N ASP A 387 6.37 0.83 -20.19
CA ASP A 387 7.71 1.15 -19.68
C ASP A 387 8.05 2.61 -19.96
N GLY A 388 7.61 3.11 -21.12
CA GLY A 388 7.88 4.46 -21.57
C GLY A 388 7.47 4.65 -23.02
N PHE A 389 7.61 5.87 -23.51
CA PHE A 389 7.34 6.21 -24.89
C PHE A 389 8.23 7.36 -25.39
N GLU A 390 8.31 7.46 -26.71
CA GLU A 390 8.82 8.64 -27.40
C GLU A 390 7.73 9.17 -28.33
N LEU A 391 7.33 10.41 -28.10
CA LEU A 391 6.26 11.10 -28.79
C LEU A 391 6.86 12.23 -29.64
N GLY A 392 6.77 12.14 -30.96
CA GLY A 392 7.11 13.28 -31.82
C GLY A 392 6.02 14.35 -31.83
N LEU A 393 6.42 15.61 -31.92
CA LEU A 393 5.53 16.78 -31.84
C LEU A 393 5.06 17.30 -33.21
N GLY A 394 5.62 16.78 -34.31
CA GLY A 394 5.21 17.17 -35.66
C GLY A 394 3.87 16.56 -36.08
N VAL A 395 3.21 17.16 -37.08
CA VAL A 395 1.90 16.71 -37.57
C VAL A 395 1.94 15.29 -38.14
N GLU A 396 3.03 14.93 -38.80
CA GLU A 396 3.27 13.60 -39.37
C GLU A 396 4.08 12.69 -38.43
N SER A 397 4.32 13.13 -37.20
CA SER A 397 5.11 12.36 -36.24
C SER A 397 4.32 11.20 -35.65
N THR A 398 5.05 10.15 -35.29
CA THR A 398 4.51 8.97 -34.63
C THR A 398 4.86 8.99 -33.14
N MET A 399 4.22 8.11 -32.39
CA MET A 399 4.59 7.77 -31.02
C MET A 399 5.08 6.32 -31.00
N SER A 400 6.24 6.08 -30.39
CA SER A 400 6.79 4.75 -30.14
C SER A 400 6.60 4.40 -28.67
N ILE A 401 5.79 3.40 -28.37
CA ILE A 401 5.52 2.92 -27.01
C ILE A 401 6.33 1.65 -26.77
N SER A 402 7.11 1.62 -25.70
CA SER A 402 7.71 0.41 -25.15
C SER A 402 6.87 -0.05 -23.98
N ALA A 403 6.44 -1.29 -23.99
CA ALA A 403 5.67 -1.89 -22.92
C ALA A 403 6.12 -3.34 -22.68
N HIS A 404 5.89 -3.84 -21.47
CA HIS A 404 6.10 -5.25 -21.15
C HIS A 404 4.79 -5.92 -20.80
N ARG A 405 4.71 -7.21 -21.08
CA ARG A 405 3.51 -7.99 -20.83
C ARG A 405 3.32 -8.20 -19.33
N ILE A 406 2.09 -7.99 -18.87
CA ILE A 406 1.69 -8.30 -17.50
C ILE A 406 1.29 -9.76 -17.44
N TYR A 407 1.90 -10.51 -16.52
CA TYR A 407 1.48 -11.86 -16.19
C TYR A 407 1.08 -11.91 -14.72
N PHE A 408 -0.06 -12.52 -14.42
CA PHE A 408 -0.42 -12.82 -13.04
C PHE A 408 0.27 -14.10 -12.63
N VAL A 409 1.22 -13.95 -11.72
CA VAL A 409 1.93 -15.07 -11.14
C VAL A 409 1.53 -15.16 -9.68
N THR A 410 0.73 -16.16 -9.32
CA THR A 410 0.70 -16.59 -7.92
C THR A 410 2.06 -17.23 -7.60
N LEU A 411 2.71 -16.73 -6.56
CA LEU A 411 4.03 -17.17 -6.13
C LEU A 411 3.87 -18.25 -5.05
N GLU A 412 4.55 -19.37 -5.20
CA GLU A 412 4.72 -20.34 -4.12
C GLU A 412 5.88 -19.88 -3.23
N TYR A 413 5.58 -19.64 -1.96
CA TYR A 413 6.56 -19.40 -0.91
C TYR A 413 7.13 -20.75 -0.43
N GLY A 414 8.42 -20.78 -0.10
CA GLY A 414 9.21 -22.01 0.09
C GLY A 414 8.51 -23.16 0.85
N ALA A 415 8.94 -24.41 0.59
CA ALA A 415 8.26 -25.65 0.99
C ALA A 415 7.87 -25.80 2.49
N LYS A 416 8.44 -25.00 3.40
CA LYS A 416 8.01 -24.93 4.81
C LYS A 416 6.79 -24.03 5.02
N VAL A 417 6.73 -22.88 4.36
CA VAL A 417 5.64 -21.89 4.46
C VAL A 417 4.36 -22.45 3.86
N ALA A 418 4.45 -23.06 2.67
CA ALA A 418 3.33 -23.75 2.04
C ALA A 418 2.77 -24.90 2.93
N LEU A 419 3.64 -25.59 3.66
CA LEU A 419 3.24 -26.67 4.56
C LEU A 419 2.44 -26.13 5.77
N VAL A 420 2.91 -25.06 6.41
CA VAL A 420 2.21 -24.41 7.53
C VAL A 420 0.89 -23.79 7.04
N ALA A 421 0.88 -23.10 5.90
CA ALA A 421 -0.35 -22.57 5.28
C ALA A 421 -1.38 -23.67 4.98
N ASN A 422 -0.92 -24.85 4.50
CA ASN A 422 -1.79 -26.01 4.29
C ASN A 422 -2.38 -26.54 5.61
N TYR A 423 -1.64 -26.47 6.71
CA TYR A 423 -2.15 -26.84 8.04
C TYR A 423 -3.17 -25.85 8.55
N PHE A 424 -2.97 -24.55 8.34
CA PHE A 424 -4.00 -23.56 8.64
C PHE A 424 -5.26 -23.78 7.81
N GLU A 425 -5.13 -24.07 6.52
CA GLU A 425 -6.29 -24.43 5.69
C GLU A 425 -6.98 -25.69 6.22
N LYS A 426 -6.23 -26.73 6.61
CA LYS A 426 -6.77 -27.95 7.24
C LYS A 426 -7.50 -27.62 8.54
N GLY A 427 -6.92 -26.82 9.42
CA GLY A 427 -7.51 -26.45 10.71
C GLY A 427 -8.80 -25.66 10.55
N ILE A 428 -8.82 -24.70 9.61
CA ILE A 428 -10.02 -23.93 9.29
C ILE A 428 -11.11 -24.83 8.69
N LYS A 429 -10.77 -25.65 7.69
CA LYS A 429 -11.76 -26.44 6.91
C LYS A 429 -12.18 -27.76 7.54
N ASN A 430 -11.38 -28.34 8.45
CA ASN A 430 -11.63 -29.68 8.98
C ASN A 430 -11.80 -29.70 10.51
N TRP A 431 -11.24 -28.72 11.22
CA TRP A 431 -11.26 -28.66 12.70
C TRP A 431 -11.97 -27.43 13.26
N GLY A 432 -12.50 -26.58 12.38
CA GLY A 432 -13.38 -25.47 12.74
C GLY A 432 -12.69 -24.34 13.49
N TRP A 433 -11.41 -24.06 13.24
CA TRP A 433 -10.67 -23.01 13.96
C TRP A 433 -11.35 -21.63 13.91
N LEU A 434 -12.08 -21.31 12.84
CA LEU A 434 -12.90 -20.10 12.75
C LEU A 434 -14.35 -20.32 13.19
N SER A 435 -14.97 -21.43 12.80
CA SER A 435 -16.39 -21.68 13.08
C SER A 435 -16.67 -21.84 14.58
N LEU A 436 -15.80 -22.53 15.31
CA LEU A 436 -15.93 -22.71 16.76
C LEU A 436 -15.74 -21.39 17.53
N ALA A 437 -14.85 -20.53 17.04
CA ALA A 437 -14.68 -19.19 17.59
C ALA A 437 -15.95 -18.34 17.39
N GLU A 438 -16.54 -18.37 16.20
CA GLU A 438 -17.83 -17.68 15.95
C GLU A 438 -18.96 -18.22 16.83
N GLU A 439 -19.05 -19.54 17.00
CA GLU A 439 -20.02 -20.17 17.90
C GLU A 439 -19.80 -19.70 19.35
N ARG A 440 -18.55 -19.65 19.80
CA ARG A 440 -18.16 -19.16 21.13
C ARG A 440 -18.54 -17.70 21.32
N ILE A 441 -18.24 -16.84 20.35
CA ILE A 441 -18.57 -15.41 20.38
C ILE A 441 -20.09 -15.22 20.39
N LYS A 442 -20.83 -15.99 19.59
CA LYS A 442 -22.30 -15.93 19.55
C LYS A 442 -22.92 -16.38 20.87
N ALA A 443 -22.45 -17.48 21.45
CA ALA A 443 -22.96 -17.96 22.74
C ALA A 443 -22.55 -17.06 23.92
N GLY A 444 -21.32 -16.53 23.86
CA GLY A 444 -20.69 -15.76 24.93
C GLY A 444 -21.09 -14.29 24.99
N TYR A 445 -21.22 -13.66 23.82
CA TYR A 445 -21.44 -12.21 23.68
C TYR A 445 -22.73 -11.86 22.96
N ASN A 446 -23.49 -12.86 22.50
CA ASN A 446 -24.76 -12.67 21.79
C ASN A 446 -24.65 -11.81 20.52
N ILE A 447 -23.49 -11.88 19.84
CA ILE A 447 -23.22 -11.21 18.56
C ILE A 447 -22.74 -12.23 17.52
N SER A 448 -22.99 -11.95 16.25
CA SER A 448 -22.57 -12.80 15.14
C SER A 448 -22.33 -11.94 13.90
N GLY A 449 -21.44 -12.40 13.02
CA GLY A 449 -21.38 -11.88 11.66
C GLY A 449 -22.71 -12.06 10.93
N SER A 450 -22.94 -11.26 9.90
CA SER A 450 -24.20 -11.14 9.17
C SER A 450 -24.41 -12.21 8.10
N GLY A 451 -23.42 -13.07 7.84
CA GLY A 451 -23.45 -14.12 6.82
C GLY A 451 -23.27 -13.60 5.38
N ARG A 452 -23.12 -12.29 5.19
CA ARG A 452 -23.07 -11.65 3.86
C ARG A 452 -21.67 -11.28 3.39
N ASN A 453 -20.73 -11.12 4.32
CA ASN A 453 -19.40 -10.60 4.03
C ASN A 453 -18.38 -11.70 3.83
N THR A 454 -17.29 -11.36 3.17
CA THR A 454 -16.14 -12.25 2.99
C THR A 454 -15.06 -11.91 4.01
N LEU A 455 -14.56 -12.93 4.72
CA LEU A 455 -13.32 -12.85 5.48
C LEU A 455 -12.24 -13.56 4.67
N THR A 456 -11.27 -12.79 4.18
CA THR A 456 -10.14 -13.30 3.39
C THR A 456 -8.98 -13.61 4.32
N VAL A 457 -8.63 -14.89 4.45
CA VAL A 457 -7.46 -15.34 5.19
C VAL A 457 -6.25 -15.27 4.27
N ARG A 458 -5.23 -14.53 4.69
CA ARG A 458 -3.98 -14.33 3.97
C ARG A 458 -2.81 -14.73 4.86
N PHE A 459 -1.82 -15.37 4.25
CA PHE A 459 -0.62 -15.78 4.95
C PHE A 459 0.54 -14.84 4.62
N VAL A 460 1.27 -14.45 5.64
CA VAL A 460 2.51 -13.68 5.55
C VAL A 460 3.62 -14.41 6.30
N GLU A 461 4.87 -14.00 6.12
CA GLU A 461 6.02 -14.53 6.84
C GLU A 461 6.84 -13.32 7.29
N ASP A 462 6.68 -12.97 8.56
CA ASP A 462 7.36 -11.88 9.25
C ASP A 462 8.41 -12.44 10.24
N GLU A 463 8.87 -11.66 11.23
CA GLU A 463 9.86 -12.13 12.21
C GLU A 463 9.24 -13.06 13.26
N LEU A 464 10.02 -14.03 13.76
CA LEU A 464 9.58 -14.88 14.87
C LEU A 464 9.33 -14.04 16.14
N GLY A 465 8.07 -13.99 16.56
CA GLY A 465 7.58 -13.23 17.70
C GLY A 465 6.93 -11.92 17.29
N GLY A 466 5.90 -11.50 18.03
CA GLY A 466 5.13 -10.30 17.69
C GLY A 466 3.65 -10.63 17.55
N VAL A 467 3.02 -10.05 16.52
CA VAL A 467 1.60 -10.22 16.23
C VAL A 467 1.42 -11.49 15.38
N GLN A 468 0.94 -12.56 16.00
CA GLN A 468 0.80 -13.87 15.36
C GLN A 468 -0.27 -13.90 14.25
N ALA A 469 -1.31 -13.09 14.41
CA ALA A 469 -2.36 -12.87 13.43
C ALA A 469 -3.02 -11.51 13.68
N SER A 470 -3.71 -10.95 12.67
CA SER A 470 -4.46 -9.70 12.83
C SER A 470 -5.65 -9.62 11.87
N VAL A 471 -6.73 -8.99 12.32
CA VAL A 471 -7.87 -8.64 11.45
C VAL A 471 -7.86 -7.17 11.07
N THR A 472 -7.87 -6.92 9.76
CA THR A 472 -8.07 -5.60 9.18
C THR A 472 -9.47 -5.47 8.60
N SER A 473 -10.17 -4.39 8.96
CA SER A 473 -11.42 -3.97 8.32
C SER A 473 -11.22 -2.65 7.56
N TYR A 474 -12.08 -2.39 6.58
CA TYR A 474 -11.95 -1.23 5.69
C TYR A 474 -13.21 -0.35 5.76
N SER A 475 -13.05 0.96 5.57
CA SER A 475 -14.16 1.92 5.63
C SER A 475 -15.08 1.88 4.41
N THR A 476 -14.56 1.41 3.26
CA THR A 476 -15.23 1.44 1.95
C THR A 476 -15.82 0.10 1.51
N THR A 477 -15.47 -0.99 2.21
CA THR A 477 -15.98 -2.33 1.92
C THR A 477 -16.34 -3.07 3.21
N LYS A 478 -17.25 -4.02 3.12
CA LYS A 478 -17.57 -4.92 4.23
C LYS A 478 -16.71 -6.18 4.28
N SER A 479 -15.82 -6.34 3.29
CA SER A 479 -14.83 -7.42 3.30
C SER A 479 -13.77 -7.12 4.35
N GLN A 480 -13.21 -8.16 4.96
CA GLN A 480 -12.14 -8.05 5.95
C GLN A 480 -11.01 -9.01 5.59
N THR A 481 -9.82 -8.70 6.08
CA THR A 481 -8.63 -9.54 5.88
C THR A 481 -8.14 -10.04 7.23
N LEU A 482 -7.99 -11.36 7.37
CA LEU A 482 -7.28 -12.00 8.47
C LEU A 482 -5.87 -12.34 7.98
N LEU A 483 -4.88 -11.64 8.48
CA LEU A 483 -3.46 -11.92 8.21
C LEU A 483 -2.94 -12.88 9.27
N VAL A 484 -2.22 -13.91 8.85
CA VAL A 484 -1.57 -14.89 9.74
C VAL A 484 -0.08 -14.91 9.43
N ASP A 485 0.75 -14.66 10.44
CA ASP A 485 2.20 -14.76 10.31
C ASP A 485 2.66 -16.21 10.49
N LEU A 486 3.09 -16.82 9.40
CA LEU A 486 3.52 -18.21 9.39
C LEU A 486 4.86 -18.45 10.09
N ALA A 487 5.68 -17.41 10.30
CA ALA A 487 6.93 -17.54 11.04
C ALA A 487 6.68 -17.97 12.49
N ASP A 488 5.63 -17.42 13.11
CA ASP A 488 5.20 -17.75 14.46
C ASP A 488 4.69 -19.18 14.64
N PHE A 489 4.34 -19.84 13.53
CA PHE A 489 3.83 -21.21 13.48
C PHE A 489 4.76 -22.16 12.71
N ALA A 490 6.03 -21.82 12.55
CA ALA A 490 6.99 -22.65 11.80
C ALA A 490 7.13 -24.10 12.31
N ASN A 491 6.82 -24.34 13.59
CA ASN A 491 6.87 -25.65 14.26
C ASN A 491 5.48 -26.26 14.50
N LEU A 492 4.44 -25.78 13.81
CA LEU A 492 3.07 -26.27 13.93
C LEU A 492 2.99 -27.79 13.71
N LYS A 493 2.38 -28.49 14.67
CA LYS A 493 2.21 -29.94 14.64
C LYS A 493 1.05 -30.31 13.70
N PRO A 494 1.30 -31.06 12.61
CA PRO A 494 0.31 -31.29 11.53
C PRO A 494 -0.96 -32.05 11.93
N GLU A 495 -0.86 -32.86 12.98
CA GLU A 495 -1.92 -33.75 13.46
C GLU A 495 -2.53 -33.28 14.78
N ASP A 496 -2.08 -32.14 15.28
CA ASP A 496 -2.62 -31.53 16.49
C ASP A 496 -3.86 -30.69 16.12
N PRO A 497 -5.05 -31.07 16.62
CA PRO A 497 -6.30 -30.42 16.20
C PRO A 497 -6.44 -28.99 16.72
N SER A 498 -5.74 -28.62 17.80
CA SER A 498 -5.75 -27.25 18.34
C SER A 498 -4.66 -26.37 17.70
N GLY A 499 -3.68 -27.00 17.04
CA GLY A 499 -2.64 -26.31 16.32
C GLY A 499 -1.48 -25.88 17.23
N ASP A 500 -0.97 -26.84 18.01
CA ASP A 500 0.22 -26.66 18.82
C ASP A 500 1.48 -26.37 17.97
N SER A 501 2.07 -25.19 18.17
CA SER A 501 3.33 -24.73 17.55
C SER A 501 4.57 -24.95 18.43
N GLY A 502 4.39 -25.48 19.65
CA GLY A 502 5.44 -25.71 20.62
C GLY A 502 5.87 -24.47 21.41
N ARG A 503 5.17 -23.33 21.26
CA ARG A 503 5.46 -22.07 21.98
C ARG A 503 4.84 -22.05 23.37
N SER A 504 3.51 -22.15 23.43
CA SER A 504 2.69 -22.06 24.63
C SER A 504 1.32 -22.66 24.32
N THR A 505 0.65 -23.23 25.32
CA THR A 505 -0.75 -23.67 25.18
C THR A 505 -1.71 -22.48 24.96
N GLY A 506 -1.28 -21.27 25.33
CA GLY A 506 -1.95 -20.01 25.00
C GLY A 506 -1.90 -19.63 23.53
N ASP A 507 -0.88 -20.12 22.82
CA ASP A 507 -0.55 -19.73 21.44
C ASP A 507 -0.96 -20.82 20.43
N TYR A 508 -1.86 -21.72 20.82
CA TYR A 508 -2.47 -22.68 19.91
C TYR A 508 -3.17 -21.93 18.77
N ALA A 509 -3.03 -22.42 17.55
CA ALA A 509 -3.50 -21.72 16.37
C ALA A 509 -5.01 -21.46 16.42
N ASP A 510 -5.81 -22.40 16.93
CA ASP A 510 -7.24 -22.21 17.12
C ASP A 510 -7.59 -21.09 18.12
N ARG A 511 -6.79 -20.92 19.18
CA ARG A 511 -6.91 -19.83 20.16
C ARG A 511 -6.53 -18.49 19.58
N VAL A 512 -5.41 -18.42 18.88
CA VAL A 512 -4.97 -17.20 18.17
C VAL A 512 -6.02 -16.78 17.14
N LEU A 513 -6.50 -17.72 16.31
CA LEU A 513 -7.57 -17.40 15.37
C LEU A 513 -8.89 -17.07 16.07
N GLY A 514 -9.16 -17.64 17.24
CA GLY A 514 -10.31 -17.32 18.05
C GLY A 514 -10.30 -15.90 18.62
N HIS A 515 -9.13 -15.41 19.03
CA HIS A 515 -8.88 -14.00 19.38
C HIS A 515 -9.22 -13.11 18.19
N GLU A 516 -8.63 -13.40 17.04
CA GLU A 516 -8.83 -12.61 15.83
C GLU A 516 -10.28 -12.62 15.31
N MET A 517 -10.96 -13.75 15.45
CA MET A 517 -12.35 -13.88 15.03
C MET A 517 -13.28 -12.94 15.80
N PHE A 518 -12.94 -12.58 17.04
CA PHE A 518 -13.68 -11.57 17.80
C PHE A 518 -13.67 -10.22 17.08
N HIS A 519 -12.49 -9.73 16.68
CA HIS A 519 -12.38 -8.47 15.95
C HIS A 519 -13.15 -8.51 14.64
N ALA A 520 -13.07 -9.63 13.89
CA ALA A 520 -13.84 -9.81 12.66
C ALA A 520 -15.36 -9.70 12.90
N VAL A 521 -15.88 -10.38 13.93
CA VAL A 521 -17.31 -10.35 14.29
C VAL A 521 -17.73 -8.94 14.73
N VAL A 522 -16.95 -8.28 15.58
CA VAL A 522 -17.25 -6.93 16.07
C VAL A 522 -17.25 -5.91 14.93
N ASN A 523 -16.27 -5.98 14.02
CA ASN A 523 -16.18 -5.14 12.84
C ASN A 523 -17.42 -5.24 11.95
N ASP A 524 -17.98 -6.44 11.75
CA ASP A 524 -19.24 -6.59 10.99
C ASP A 524 -20.47 -6.19 11.81
N TYR A 525 -20.51 -6.57 13.09
CA TYR A 525 -21.68 -6.35 13.94
C TYR A 525 -21.92 -4.86 14.24
N LEU A 526 -20.86 -4.11 14.58
CA LEU A 526 -20.91 -2.67 14.87
C LEU A 526 -20.67 -1.81 13.62
N GLY A 527 -19.93 -2.34 12.64
CA GLY A 527 -19.41 -1.60 11.49
C GLY A 527 -18.08 -0.91 11.77
N HIS A 528 -17.22 -0.81 10.75
CA HIS A 528 -15.85 -0.26 10.81
C HIS A 528 -15.75 1.09 11.56
N ALA A 529 -16.65 2.03 11.28
CA ALA A 529 -16.62 3.36 11.89
C ALA A 529 -16.85 3.36 13.41
N LYS A 530 -17.54 2.34 13.95
CA LYS A 530 -17.81 2.20 15.38
C LYS A 530 -16.79 1.29 16.06
N SER A 531 -16.34 0.22 15.40
CA SER A 531 -15.31 -0.66 15.96
C SER A 531 -14.01 0.09 16.23
N THR A 532 -13.59 0.97 15.32
CA THR A 532 -12.43 1.87 15.49
C THR A 532 -12.57 2.88 16.64
N GLN A 533 -13.77 3.03 17.24
CA GLN A 533 -14.00 3.90 18.41
C GLN A 533 -13.96 3.15 19.74
N LEU A 534 -13.85 1.81 19.72
CA LEU A 534 -13.73 1.03 20.95
C LEU A 534 -12.40 1.32 21.63
N PRO A 535 -12.36 1.49 22.97
CA PRO A 535 -11.10 1.55 23.68
C PRO A 535 -10.33 0.24 23.49
N LEU A 536 -9.04 0.34 23.15
CA LEU A 536 -8.20 -0.84 22.86
C LEU A 536 -8.17 -1.85 24.02
N TRP A 537 -8.13 -1.38 25.27
CA TRP A 537 -8.19 -2.28 26.43
C TRP A 537 -9.47 -3.12 26.50
N PHE A 538 -10.58 -2.59 25.97
CA PHE A 538 -11.86 -3.28 25.93
C PHE A 538 -11.91 -4.25 24.75
N ASP A 539 -11.50 -3.80 23.56
CA ASP A 539 -11.53 -4.62 22.35
C ASP A 539 -10.62 -5.84 22.50
N GLU A 540 -9.35 -5.62 22.86
CA GLU A 540 -8.38 -6.70 23.09
C GLU A 540 -8.70 -7.54 24.32
N GLY A 541 -9.21 -6.92 25.39
CA GLY A 541 -9.62 -7.64 26.60
C GLY A 541 -10.77 -8.61 26.33
N MET A 542 -11.74 -8.20 25.52
CA MET A 542 -12.86 -9.04 25.10
C MET A 542 -12.43 -10.16 24.14
N ALA A 543 -11.46 -9.90 23.27
CA ALA A 543 -10.86 -10.91 22.39
C ALA A 543 -10.15 -12.01 23.21
N GLU A 544 -9.29 -11.62 24.15
CA GLU A 544 -8.62 -12.54 25.08
C GLU A 544 -9.63 -13.36 25.93
N LEU A 545 -10.76 -12.75 26.31
CA LEU A 545 -11.80 -13.42 27.08
C LEU A 545 -12.50 -14.54 26.27
N VAL A 546 -12.45 -14.53 24.93
CA VAL A 546 -13.07 -15.60 24.11
C VAL A 546 -12.45 -16.96 24.41
N HIS A 547 -11.12 -17.03 24.44
CA HIS A 547 -10.37 -18.26 24.65
C HIS A 547 -9.67 -18.35 26.02
N GLY A 548 -9.74 -17.27 26.81
CA GLY A 548 -9.15 -17.19 28.15
C GLY A 548 -7.67 -16.81 28.12
N ALA A 549 -7.25 -16.02 29.11
CA ALA A 549 -5.93 -15.39 29.15
C ALA A 549 -4.99 -15.98 30.23
N LYS A 550 -5.28 -17.17 30.79
CA LYS A 550 -4.50 -17.73 31.93
C LYS A 550 -3.00 -17.79 31.65
N GLU A 551 -2.59 -18.28 30.47
CA GLU A 551 -1.19 -18.41 30.10
C GLU A 551 -0.49 -17.04 30.02
N ARG A 552 -1.12 -16.07 29.34
CA ARG A 552 -0.62 -14.69 29.23
C ARG A 552 -0.57 -13.99 30.60
N PHE A 553 -1.55 -14.25 31.47
CA PHE A 553 -1.58 -13.77 32.85
C PHE A 553 -0.41 -14.28 33.69
N ARG A 554 -0.07 -15.56 33.56
CA ARG A 554 1.07 -16.15 34.25
C ARG A 554 2.40 -15.60 33.72
N ALA A 555 2.49 -15.39 32.40
CA ALA A 555 3.66 -14.82 31.73
C ALA A 555 3.86 -13.32 32.01
N THR A 556 2.80 -12.58 32.33
CA THR A 556 2.88 -11.16 32.70
C THR A 556 3.48 -11.01 34.10
N TYR A 557 4.46 -10.11 34.30
CA TYR A 557 5.16 -9.90 35.57
C TYR A 557 5.56 -11.20 36.32
N PRO A 558 6.31 -12.11 35.67
CA PRO A 558 6.49 -13.48 36.18
C PRO A 558 7.33 -13.55 37.46
N GLN A 559 8.10 -12.50 37.75
CA GLN A 559 8.96 -12.40 38.92
C GLN A 559 8.26 -11.78 40.15
N MET A 560 7.03 -11.28 40.01
CA MET A 560 6.30 -10.63 41.10
C MET A 560 5.47 -11.65 41.89
N SER A 561 5.42 -11.49 43.22
CA SER A 561 4.42 -12.18 44.04
C SER A 561 3.00 -11.80 43.61
N LEU A 562 2.00 -12.67 43.82
CA LEU A 562 0.62 -12.39 43.44
C LEU A 562 0.08 -11.04 43.98
N PRO A 563 0.29 -10.67 45.26
CA PRO A 563 -0.10 -9.34 45.74
C PRO A 563 0.57 -8.18 45.00
N ALA A 564 1.87 -8.31 44.68
CA ALA A 564 2.59 -7.26 43.95
C ALA A 564 2.16 -7.17 42.48
N LYS A 565 1.95 -8.31 41.82
CA LYS A 565 1.38 -8.40 40.46
C LYS A 565 0.01 -7.74 40.41
N LYS A 566 -0.84 -8.03 41.41
CA LYS A 566 -2.17 -7.43 41.54
C LYS A 566 -2.10 -5.91 41.63
N GLU A 567 -1.28 -5.34 42.50
CA GLU A 567 -1.14 -3.88 42.58
C GLU A 567 -0.56 -3.27 41.29
N ALA A 568 0.42 -3.92 40.65
CA ALA A 568 0.99 -3.44 39.39
C ALA A 568 -0.05 -3.40 38.26
N MET A 569 -0.85 -4.48 38.13
CA MET A 569 -1.91 -4.56 37.13
C MET A 569 -3.09 -3.65 37.45
N ILE A 570 -3.45 -3.41 38.72
CA ILE A 570 -4.49 -2.42 39.04
C ILE A 570 -4.01 -1.02 38.67
N LYS A 571 -2.76 -0.67 38.97
CA LYS A 571 -2.18 0.60 38.52
C LYS A 571 -2.18 0.70 36.99
N ARG A 572 -1.90 -0.40 36.29
CA ARG A 572 -2.00 -0.44 34.83
C ARG A 572 -3.46 -0.27 34.36
N ALA A 573 -4.42 -0.87 35.06
CA ALA A 573 -5.84 -0.75 34.73
C ALA A 573 -6.33 0.69 34.86
N GLU A 574 -5.89 1.43 35.87
CA GLU A 574 -6.16 2.88 35.99
C GLU A 574 -5.70 3.63 34.74
N GLN A 575 -4.49 3.34 34.25
CA GLN A 575 -3.93 3.96 33.05
C GLN A 575 -4.69 3.56 31.77
N LEU A 576 -5.05 2.29 31.64
CA LEU A 576 -5.80 1.78 30.49
C LEU A 576 -7.21 2.39 30.41
N LEU A 577 -7.89 2.55 31.55
CA LEU A 577 -9.19 3.22 31.63
C LEU A 577 -9.12 4.71 31.26
N ASP A 578 -7.93 5.31 31.28
CA ASP A 578 -7.62 6.65 30.78
C ASP A 578 -7.08 6.66 29.34
N GLY A 579 -7.02 5.50 28.68
CA GLY A 579 -6.65 5.35 27.26
C GLY A 579 -5.15 5.12 26.99
N ALA A 580 -4.33 4.90 28.02
CA ALA A 580 -2.87 4.77 27.87
C ALA A 580 -2.41 3.36 27.45
N TRP A 581 -2.78 2.94 26.24
CA TRP A 581 -2.38 1.66 25.64
C TRP A 581 -0.99 1.73 24.99
N THR A 582 -0.18 0.70 25.19
CA THR A 582 1.18 0.55 24.63
C THR A 582 1.38 -0.73 23.82
N GLY A 583 0.46 -1.70 23.91
CA GLY A 583 0.47 -2.94 23.13
C GLY A 583 1.39 -4.03 23.70
N ASP A 584 1.80 -3.93 24.96
CA ASP A 584 2.61 -4.95 25.62
C ASP A 584 1.74 -6.08 26.23
N ASN A 585 2.35 -7.19 26.64
CA ASN A 585 1.61 -8.31 27.27
C ASN A 585 0.81 -7.89 28.52
N ALA A 586 1.27 -6.86 29.24
CA ALA A 586 0.59 -6.36 30.42
C ALA A 586 -0.73 -5.68 30.03
N ASP A 587 -0.80 -5.04 28.87
CA ASP A 587 -1.99 -4.38 28.34
C ASP A 587 -3.11 -5.37 28.02
N TYR A 588 -2.83 -6.40 27.22
CA TYR A 588 -3.80 -7.45 26.89
C TYR A 588 -4.33 -8.13 28.15
N THR A 589 -3.42 -8.56 29.03
CA THR A 589 -3.78 -9.26 30.27
C THR A 589 -4.57 -8.35 31.22
N THR A 590 -4.18 -7.08 31.35
CA THR A 590 -4.90 -6.13 32.20
C THR A 590 -6.27 -5.79 31.62
N GLY A 591 -6.37 -5.62 30.30
CA GLY A 591 -7.64 -5.47 29.56
C GLY A 591 -8.59 -6.63 29.84
N TYR A 592 -8.11 -7.87 29.70
CA TYR A 592 -8.85 -9.08 30.07
C TYR A 592 -9.37 -9.04 31.53
N MET A 593 -8.55 -8.59 32.48
CA MET A 593 -8.97 -8.48 33.88
C MET A 593 -10.01 -7.37 34.10
N ILE A 594 -9.92 -6.25 33.37
CA ILE A 594 -10.93 -5.18 33.39
C ILE A 594 -12.27 -5.71 32.87
N VAL A 595 -12.29 -6.38 31.71
CA VAL A 595 -13.54 -6.90 31.15
C VAL A 595 -14.13 -8.03 32.00
N SER A 596 -13.28 -8.82 32.67
CA SER A 596 -13.71 -9.82 33.65
C SER A 596 -14.39 -9.18 34.87
N ALA A 597 -13.85 -8.07 35.35
CA ALA A 597 -14.49 -7.29 36.41
C ALA A 597 -15.82 -6.71 35.94
N ILE A 598 -15.87 -6.17 34.72
CA ILE A 598 -17.10 -5.68 34.09
C ILE A 598 -18.14 -6.80 34.03
N TYR A 599 -17.80 -7.99 33.54
CA TYR A 599 -18.69 -9.15 33.51
C TYR A 599 -19.35 -9.41 34.88
N HIS A 600 -18.55 -9.44 35.95
CA HIS A 600 -19.06 -9.68 37.30
C HIS A 600 -19.82 -8.50 37.94
N LEU A 601 -19.92 -7.36 37.27
CA LEU A 601 -20.78 -6.24 37.65
C LEU A 601 -22.15 -6.28 36.99
N GLN A 602 -22.36 -7.19 36.03
CA GLN A 602 -23.61 -7.28 35.27
C GLN A 602 -24.33 -8.60 35.53
N SER A 603 -25.64 -8.59 35.33
CA SER A 603 -26.42 -9.81 35.16
C SER A 603 -26.20 -10.38 33.75
N ARG A 604 -26.51 -11.67 33.56
CA ARG A 604 -26.44 -12.33 32.24
C ARG A 604 -27.20 -11.57 31.15
N ALA A 605 -28.41 -11.12 31.44
CA ALA A 605 -29.22 -10.37 30.47
C ALA A 605 -28.58 -9.03 30.08
N GLN A 606 -27.95 -8.34 31.03
CA GLN A 606 -27.22 -7.10 30.75
C GLN A 606 -25.96 -7.36 29.93
N TRP A 607 -25.28 -8.48 30.17
CA TRP A 607 -24.12 -8.90 29.39
C TRP A 607 -24.50 -9.22 27.93
N ASP A 608 -25.54 -10.02 27.70
CA ASP A 608 -26.00 -10.39 26.36
C ASP A 608 -26.49 -9.18 25.54
N ASP A 609 -26.88 -8.09 26.19
CA ASP A 609 -27.33 -6.84 25.56
C ASP A 609 -26.19 -5.80 25.39
N MET A 610 -24.98 -6.08 25.89
CA MET A 610 -23.88 -5.12 25.94
C MET A 610 -23.50 -4.51 24.58
N PHE A 611 -23.27 -5.35 23.57
CA PHE A 611 -22.92 -4.87 22.23
C PHE A 611 -24.09 -4.22 21.51
N GLN A 612 -25.33 -4.61 21.84
CA GLN A 612 -26.53 -3.94 21.33
C GLN A 612 -26.61 -2.50 21.86
N ARG A 613 -26.37 -2.28 23.17
CA ARG A 613 -26.30 -0.93 23.74
C ARG A 613 -25.25 -0.06 23.06
N LEU A 614 -24.07 -0.62 22.79
CA LEU A 614 -23.00 0.09 22.07
C LEU A 614 -23.41 0.40 20.62
N LYS A 615 -24.05 -0.56 19.94
CA LYS A 615 -24.53 -0.41 18.56
C LYS A 615 -25.58 0.68 18.42
N GLU A 616 -26.40 0.92 19.44
CA GLU A 616 -27.40 1.98 19.47
C GLU A 616 -26.80 3.38 19.69
N GLN A 617 -25.57 3.48 20.20
CA GLN A 617 -24.92 4.77 20.40
C GLN A 617 -24.54 5.42 19.07
N ARG A 618 -24.65 6.75 18.99
CA ARG A 618 -24.15 7.52 17.85
C ARG A 618 -22.63 7.53 17.77
N THR A 619 -21.96 7.63 18.92
CA THR A 619 -20.50 7.56 19.10
C THR A 619 -20.20 6.70 20.32
N ILE A 620 -19.06 6.01 20.35
CA ILE A 620 -18.70 5.07 21.42
C ILE A 620 -17.56 5.59 22.29
N SER A 621 -16.56 6.26 21.69
CA SER A 621 -15.29 6.60 22.34
C SER A 621 -15.38 7.48 23.60
N ILE A 622 -16.25 8.51 23.58
CA ILE A 622 -16.43 9.43 24.72
C ILE A 622 -17.41 8.83 25.73
N ASN A 623 -17.13 8.90 27.03
CA ASN A 623 -17.98 8.37 28.10
C ASN A 623 -18.30 6.87 27.91
N PHE A 624 -17.29 6.11 27.49
CA PHE A 624 -17.43 4.72 27.08
C PHE A 624 -18.08 3.87 28.18
N LEU A 625 -17.58 3.96 29.43
CA LEU A 625 -18.11 3.14 30.52
C LEU A 625 -19.56 3.51 30.86
N THR A 626 -19.90 4.80 30.82
CA THR A 626 -21.29 5.26 31.05
C THR A 626 -22.23 4.72 29.96
N LYS A 627 -21.77 4.58 28.72
CA LYS A 627 -22.56 3.98 27.63
C LYS A 627 -22.67 2.46 27.78
N LEU A 628 -21.58 1.79 28.14
CA LEU A 628 -21.51 0.34 28.33
C LEU A 628 -22.38 -0.12 29.52
N LEU A 629 -22.31 0.63 30.62
CA LEU A 629 -22.92 0.39 31.92
C LEU A 629 -24.08 1.36 32.21
N SER A 630 -24.80 1.79 31.18
CA SER A 630 -25.85 2.81 31.29
C SER A 630 -26.92 2.52 32.34
N PHE A 631 -27.18 1.24 32.61
CA PHE A 631 -28.12 0.77 33.64
C PHE A 631 -27.68 1.04 35.08
N MET A 632 -26.39 1.36 35.32
CA MET A 632 -25.89 1.71 36.66
C MET A 632 -26.19 3.15 37.06
N ASN A 633 -26.46 4.02 36.07
CA ASN A 633 -26.80 5.44 36.27
C ASN A 633 -25.77 6.18 37.15
N MET A 634 -24.49 6.03 36.81
CA MET A 634 -23.33 6.61 37.49
C MET A 634 -22.46 7.38 36.49
N GLU A 635 -21.74 8.40 36.97
CA GLU A 635 -20.79 9.14 36.15
C GLU A 635 -19.51 8.32 35.91
N GLU A 636 -18.80 8.62 34.83
CA GLU A 636 -17.66 7.81 34.40
C GLU A 636 -16.53 7.64 35.45
N PRO A 637 -16.14 8.67 36.24
CA PRO A 637 -15.15 8.50 37.30
C PRO A 637 -15.58 7.51 38.40
N GLU A 638 -16.88 7.41 38.66
CA GLU A 638 -17.44 6.51 39.67
C GLU A 638 -17.51 5.09 39.13
N LEU A 639 -17.85 4.93 37.85
CA LEU A 639 -17.79 3.65 37.13
C LEU A 639 -16.35 3.12 37.05
N LYS A 640 -15.35 3.98 36.76
CA LYS A 640 -13.93 3.59 36.79
C LYS A 640 -13.53 3.01 38.15
N LYS A 641 -13.89 3.69 39.25
CA LYS A 641 -13.64 3.20 40.60
C LYS A 641 -14.37 1.89 40.89
N LEU A 642 -15.61 1.75 40.45
CA LEU A 642 -16.40 0.53 40.63
C LEU A 642 -15.75 -0.67 39.93
N VAL A 643 -15.31 -0.48 38.68
CA VAL A 643 -14.61 -1.51 37.90
C VAL A 643 -13.29 -1.89 38.57
N LEU A 644 -12.49 -0.91 39.00
CA LEU A 644 -11.21 -1.17 39.69
C LEU A 644 -11.42 -1.89 41.04
N ASN A 645 -12.42 -1.51 41.82
CA ASN A 645 -12.76 -2.18 43.08
C ASN A 645 -13.20 -3.62 42.82
N LYS A 646 -14.06 -3.84 41.82
CA LYS A 646 -14.47 -5.19 41.46
C LYS A 646 -13.29 -6.04 40.99
N MET A 647 -12.42 -5.46 40.18
CA MET A 647 -11.18 -6.09 39.75
C MET A 647 -10.30 -6.45 40.95
N ARG A 648 -10.21 -5.61 42.00
CA ARG A 648 -9.48 -5.94 43.24
C ARG A 648 -10.12 -7.08 44.03
N GLU A 649 -11.44 -7.24 44.00
CA GLU A 649 -12.16 -8.17 44.89
C GLU A 649 -12.43 -9.55 44.28
N MET A 650 -12.43 -9.68 42.95
CA MET A 650 -12.75 -10.94 42.29
C MET A 650 -11.74 -12.04 42.63
N ASN A 651 -12.22 -13.29 42.77
CA ASN A 651 -11.39 -14.45 43.09
C ASN A 651 -10.58 -14.99 41.89
N LEU A 652 -10.73 -14.37 40.71
CA LEU A 652 -10.08 -14.77 39.47
C LEU A 652 -8.55 -14.68 39.57
N TRP A 653 -8.00 -13.77 40.38
CA TRP A 653 -6.55 -13.64 40.59
C TRP A 653 -5.92 -14.92 41.10
N GLU A 654 -6.53 -15.51 42.13
CA GLU A 654 -6.06 -16.74 42.76
C GLU A 654 -6.20 -17.92 41.79
N LYS A 655 -7.29 -17.95 41.03
CA LYS A 655 -7.56 -19.01 40.04
C LYS A 655 -6.56 -19.02 38.90
N LEU A 656 -6.32 -17.88 38.26
CA LEU A 656 -5.37 -17.79 37.16
C LEU A 656 -3.91 -17.98 37.61
N SER A 657 -3.62 -17.79 38.89
CA SER A 657 -2.29 -18.00 39.48
C SER A 657 -2.03 -19.45 39.90
N ASP A 658 -3.07 -20.24 40.16
CA ASP A 658 -2.94 -21.61 40.64
C ASP A 658 -2.38 -22.50 39.52
N PRO A 659 -1.20 -23.12 39.70
CA PRO A 659 -0.62 -23.99 38.69
C PRO A 659 -1.45 -25.25 38.41
N ASN A 660 -2.34 -25.64 39.33
CA ASN A 660 -3.24 -26.78 39.17
C ASN A 660 -4.59 -26.41 38.55
N GLU A 661 -4.85 -25.12 38.34
CA GLU A 661 -6.05 -24.69 37.65
C GLU A 661 -5.95 -25.06 36.18
N VAL A 662 -6.88 -25.89 35.73
CA VAL A 662 -6.94 -26.38 34.34
C VAL A 662 -7.76 -25.45 33.46
N ASP A 663 -8.73 -24.70 34.01
CA ASP A 663 -9.56 -23.77 33.23
C ASP A 663 -8.73 -22.59 32.68
N THR A 664 -8.91 -22.25 31.42
CA THR A 664 -8.22 -21.17 30.69
C THR A 664 -8.68 -19.76 31.10
N GLY A 665 -9.82 -19.65 31.77
CA GLY A 665 -10.49 -18.37 32.02
C GLY A 665 -11.26 -17.86 30.81
N SER A 666 -11.68 -18.72 29.88
CA SER A 666 -12.50 -18.30 28.75
C SER A 666 -13.92 -17.93 29.18
N ILE A 667 -14.63 -17.15 28.37
CA ILE A 667 -16.04 -16.75 28.60
C ILE A 667 -16.98 -17.95 28.83
N ALA A 668 -16.63 -19.10 28.27
CA ALA A 668 -17.39 -20.34 28.42
C ALA A 668 -16.99 -21.19 29.62
N GLY A 669 -15.83 -20.90 30.21
CA GLY A 669 -15.24 -21.64 31.34
C GLY A 669 -15.99 -21.42 32.65
N LEU A 670 -15.52 -22.12 33.69
CA LEU A 670 -16.18 -22.21 35.00
C LEU A 670 -16.42 -20.86 35.68
N TYR A 671 -15.56 -19.88 35.40
CA TYR A 671 -15.54 -18.58 36.07
C TYR A 671 -16.50 -17.55 35.45
N PHE A 672 -17.02 -17.85 34.27
CA PHE A 672 -17.88 -16.95 33.51
C PHE A 672 -19.24 -17.62 33.27
N LEU A 673 -19.53 -18.01 32.03
CA LEU A 673 -20.85 -18.53 31.67
C LEU A 673 -21.01 -20.03 31.92
N ASN A 674 -19.90 -20.75 32.16
CA ASN A 674 -19.88 -22.17 32.50
C ASN A 674 -20.78 -23.03 31.60
N PHE A 675 -20.55 -22.99 30.30
CA PHE A 675 -21.42 -23.64 29.32
C PHE A 675 -21.43 -25.17 29.44
N THR A 676 -20.29 -25.75 29.81
CA THR A 676 -20.09 -27.20 29.82
C THR A 676 -20.22 -27.81 31.22
N GLY A 677 -20.32 -26.98 32.27
CA GLY A 677 -20.27 -27.46 33.66
C GLY A 677 -18.88 -27.95 34.10
N GLN A 678 -17.85 -27.77 33.26
CA GLN A 678 -16.51 -28.32 33.46
C GLN A 678 -15.45 -27.26 33.15
N ALA A 679 -14.25 -27.45 33.69
CA ALA A 679 -13.11 -26.62 33.37
C ALA A 679 -12.70 -26.82 31.90
N LEU A 680 -12.42 -25.71 31.20
CA LEU A 680 -11.96 -25.74 29.82
C LEU A 680 -10.45 -25.45 29.76
N ASP A 681 -9.64 -26.48 29.51
CA ASP A 681 -8.21 -26.34 29.24
C ASP A 681 -7.94 -25.87 27.80
N ALA A 682 -6.67 -25.79 27.40
CA ALA A 682 -6.27 -25.29 26.09
C ALA A 682 -6.76 -26.18 24.93
N ASP A 683 -6.90 -27.48 25.14
CA ASP A 683 -7.36 -28.43 24.12
C ASP A 683 -8.90 -28.47 24.02
N SER A 684 -9.61 -28.16 25.11
CA SER A 684 -11.07 -28.23 25.18
C SER A 684 -11.78 -26.88 25.05
N VAL A 685 -11.06 -25.75 25.14
CA VAL A 685 -11.65 -24.41 24.99
C VAL A 685 -12.28 -24.21 23.61
N PHE A 686 -11.71 -24.83 22.57
CA PHE A 686 -12.35 -25.03 21.28
C PHE A 686 -12.36 -26.52 20.99
N ASN A 687 -13.46 -27.21 21.32
CA ASN A 687 -13.57 -28.64 21.09
C ASN A 687 -13.66 -28.95 19.58
N ASN A 688 -12.51 -29.14 18.92
CA ASN A 688 -12.41 -29.37 17.48
C ASN A 688 -13.18 -30.62 17.00
N SER A 689 -13.49 -31.56 17.89
CA SER A 689 -14.28 -32.75 17.55
C SER A 689 -15.76 -32.45 17.28
N GLU A 690 -16.25 -31.30 17.74
CA GLU A 690 -17.64 -30.85 17.56
C GLU A 690 -17.78 -29.81 16.43
N ALA A 691 -16.71 -29.54 15.68
CA ALA A 691 -16.66 -28.52 14.64
C ALA A 691 -17.64 -28.76 13.48
N THR A 692 -18.36 -27.71 13.10
CA THR A 692 -19.23 -27.68 11.91
C THR A 692 -18.48 -27.27 10.63
N THR A 693 -17.29 -26.66 10.75
CA THR A 693 -16.38 -26.18 9.68
C THR A 693 -16.92 -25.07 8.78
N ASP A 694 -18.24 -24.94 8.66
CA ASP A 694 -18.90 -23.81 8.02
C ASP A 694 -18.88 -22.59 8.95
N SER A 695 -18.38 -21.46 8.45
CA SER A 695 -18.47 -20.18 9.14
C SER A 695 -19.92 -19.72 9.21
N ILE A 696 -20.34 -19.21 10.38
CA ILE A 696 -21.72 -18.81 10.64
C ILE A 696 -21.99 -17.39 10.12
N GLY A 697 -21.01 -16.50 10.29
CA GLY A 697 -21.13 -15.08 10.01
C GLY A 697 -20.41 -14.60 8.75
N PHE A 698 -19.56 -15.42 8.14
CA PHE A 698 -18.70 -15.01 7.02
C PHE A 698 -18.61 -16.06 5.91
N LYS A 699 -18.32 -15.58 4.69
CA LYS A 699 -17.82 -16.40 3.60
C LYS A 699 -16.30 -16.43 3.71
N ILE A 700 -15.74 -17.58 4.07
CA ILE A 700 -14.28 -17.71 4.22
C ILE A 700 -13.64 -17.90 2.85
N LYS A 701 -12.67 -17.03 2.53
CA LYS A 701 -11.80 -17.15 1.35
C LYS A 701 -10.37 -17.31 1.84
N ILE A 702 -9.68 -18.37 1.45
CA ILE A 702 -8.26 -18.57 1.81
C ILE A 702 -7.41 -18.23 0.58
N GLU A 703 -6.49 -17.29 0.75
CA GLU A 703 -5.50 -16.88 -0.25
C GLU A 703 -4.12 -17.34 0.24
N LYS A 704 -3.53 -18.31 -0.48
CA LYS A 704 -2.20 -18.86 -0.20
C LYS A 704 -1.11 -18.06 -0.86
#